data_AF-A0A1Q9C2R5-F1
#
_entry.id   AF-A0A1Q9C2R5-F1
#
_cell.length_a   1.000
_cell.length_b   1.000
_cell.length_c   1.000
_cell.angle_alpha   90.00
_cell.angle_beta   90.00
_cell.angle_gamma   90.00
#
_symmetry.space_group_name_H-M   'P 1'
#
loop_
_entity.id
_entity.type
_entity.pdbx_description
1 polymer ?
#
loop_
_entity_poly.entity_id
_entity_poly.type
_entity_poly.pdbx_seq_one_letter_code
_entity_poly.pdbx_strand_id
1 'polypeptide(L)'
;MALSTELVAELSAKLSQVQEGDRLVKTVHAAIAQLESRGHVYSMQLAPAMVGISRQNRDGSGINPVDVHDLLGDIISAGWLDSRVQAIAHEPTGQEDIDWNVRLFESMHNRCGPIEPTMIKALSLAGSHTNSVLRCFHYEVMHDGDASVCHEGRLSMELLRRHDPEFARAAREGVVWKILSRHVAAQLPQLLGLVQRMGNATLHRGEHELQLMRRLHQTWVQMSSQGAVDFLALKNKVTTGKSVHGKSMPHLYSFVLKTAGGTDPFLLNETEVFVRLHSPSTRSLGAAFWEKVSADVKGSNQFPRFRHAMVKLAYCREAVSLADLKKMMSKDMLGSVRDADGMMTEWRNIVTSMGDTIDTARMHEIHRALSYGDMSLAAYVMGISLTGEDLQKYQCKESLAHDVVVILEGIGQVKLASPWAAHEVKSTAAAASSSSQAARKSIMRELAADGSVKDSAELLKEAGFEAGQHVRRKADQESGEILSVEKGRVRLKQAGGDVVRVSMDGFLGGEWSVFIPKPEPHVIEDVFQYFPTQSPEYQKQKLLAELYLDMHELFEKHSQNPYLSKLRLLLKPRKAVEVTGTIPKQKLFLCPASVQIKHSSKQPEDAMFQIATPMADCYFWVQPYMQLPKAEGDAAGFLNPAFLVQGLTDADGLNMEVIHVKSTRNKGVLLPLLRNMNALHQGDTLFMQKQDKSVNVEPLKQDITPPRTRHSTKRPLEDP
;
A
#
# COMPACT_ATOMS: atom_id res chain seq x y z
N MET A 1 -19.22 -35.92 25.58
CA MET A 1 -18.05 -36.60 26.17
C MET A 1 -16.79 -35.93 25.65
N ALA A 2 -15.79 -35.75 26.50
CA ALA A 2 -14.47 -35.27 26.07
C ALA A 2 -13.82 -36.27 25.11
N LEU A 3 -12.93 -35.80 24.25
CA LEU A 3 -12.11 -36.67 23.41
C LEU A 3 -11.10 -37.39 24.31
N SER A 4 -10.86 -38.67 24.05
CA SER A 4 -9.82 -39.42 24.74
C SER A 4 -8.43 -38.87 24.40
N THR A 5 -7.49 -39.00 25.33
CA THR A 5 -6.11 -38.51 25.15
C THR A 5 -5.45 -39.15 23.92
N GLU A 6 -5.73 -40.43 23.68
CA GLU A 6 -5.22 -41.17 22.52
C GLU A 6 -5.74 -40.58 21.21
N LEU A 7 -7.05 -40.27 21.16
CA LEU A 7 -7.67 -39.67 19.97
C LEU A 7 -7.11 -38.27 19.70
N VAL A 8 -6.92 -37.45 20.74
CA VAL A 8 -6.33 -36.12 20.61
C VAL A 8 -4.90 -36.20 20.08
N ALA A 9 -4.08 -37.12 20.62
CA ALA A 9 -2.71 -37.32 20.18
C ALA A 9 -2.63 -37.82 18.72
N GLU A 10 -3.47 -38.80 18.36
CA GLU A 10 -3.57 -39.35 17.01
C GLU A 10 -3.94 -38.26 15.99
N LEU A 11 -5.02 -37.52 16.25
CA LEU A 11 -5.47 -36.44 15.38
C LEU A 11 -4.45 -35.30 15.33
N SER A 12 -3.84 -34.92 16.46
CA SER A 12 -2.82 -33.86 16.47
C SER A 12 -1.60 -34.22 15.64
N ALA A 13 -1.11 -35.47 15.72
CA ALA A 13 -0.02 -35.96 14.90
C ALA A 13 -0.37 -36.00 13.41
N LYS A 14 -1.62 -36.34 13.07
CA LYS A 14 -2.10 -36.33 11.69
C LYS A 14 -2.26 -34.90 11.14
N LEU A 15 -2.70 -33.96 11.97
CA LEU A 15 -2.91 -32.56 11.59
C LEU A 15 -1.59 -31.78 11.51
N SER A 16 -0.56 -32.15 12.27
CA SER A 16 0.76 -31.51 12.16
C SER A 16 1.45 -31.81 10.83
N GLN A 17 1.15 -32.96 10.20
CA GLN A 17 1.63 -33.32 8.86
C GLN A 17 1.02 -32.48 7.73
N VAL A 18 -0.03 -31.71 8.00
CA VAL A 18 -0.71 -30.86 7.00
C VAL A 18 0.11 -29.60 6.66
N GLN A 19 1.23 -29.34 7.36
CA GLN A 19 2.05 -28.16 7.13
C GLN A 19 2.86 -28.15 5.82
N GLU A 20 2.85 -29.24 5.05
CA GLU A 20 3.61 -29.36 3.81
C GLU A 20 2.72 -29.34 2.55
N GLY A 21 1.66 -28.52 2.52
CA GLY A 21 0.92 -28.13 1.30
C GLY A 21 0.12 -29.22 0.56
N ASP A 22 0.52 -30.48 0.68
CA ASP A 22 -0.10 -31.63 0.05
C ASP A 22 -1.16 -32.24 0.98
N ARG A 23 -2.34 -32.52 0.41
CA ARG A 23 -3.45 -33.28 1.03
C ARG A 23 -4.27 -32.56 2.13
N LEU A 24 -4.22 -31.22 2.27
CA LEU A 24 -5.06 -30.46 3.23
C LEU A 24 -6.52 -30.93 3.26
N VAL A 25 -7.19 -30.89 2.11
CA VAL A 25 -8.61 -31.25 1.96
C VAL A 25 -8.84 -32.70 2.43
N LYS A 26 -8.03 -33.64 1.93
CA LYS A 26 -8.14 -35.07 2.27
C LYS A 26 -7.94 -35.33 3.76
N THR A 27 -6.93 -34.72 4.36
CA THR A 27 -6.61 -34.93 5.78
C THR A 27 -7.67 -34.36 6.70
N VAL A 28 -8.18 -33.17 6.40
CA VAL A 28 -9.27 -32.53 7.17
C VAL A 28 -10.55 -33.34 7.06
N HIS A 29 -10.95 -33.77 5.86
CA HIS A 29 -12.11 -34.64 5.69
C HIS A 29 -11.98 -35.96 6.47
N ALA A 30 -10.81 -36.59 6.43
CA ALA A 30 -10.57 -37.82 7.17
C ALA A 30 -10.63 -37.61 8.69
N ALA A 31 -10.15 -36.46 9.19
CA ALA A 31 -10.26 -36.11 10.60
C ALA A 31 -11.71 -35.87 11.03
N ILE A 32 -12.49 -35.12 10.25
CA ILE A 32 -13.92 -34.90 10.52
C ILE A 32 -14.68 -36.23 10.51
N ALA A 33 -14.45 -37.10 9.51
CA ALA A 33 -15.11 -38.41 9.43
C ALA A 33 -14.80 -39.31 10.63
N GLN A 34 -13.56 -39.27 11.12
CA GLN A 34 -13.14 -40.00 12.32
C GLN A 34 -13.77 -39.46 13.61
N LEU A 35 -13.99 -38.15 13.70
CA LEU A 35 -14.71 -37.53 14.81
C LEU A 35 -16.21 -37.83 14.73
N GLU A 36 -16.79 -37.83 13.53
CA GLU A 36 -18.19 -38.16 13.25
C GLU A 36 -18.50 -39.61 13.65
N SER A 37 -17.65 -40.58 13.28
CA SER A 37 -17.83 -41.99 13.65
C SER A 37 -17.74 -42.26 15.16
N ARG A 38 -17.18 -41.32 15.93
CA ARG A 38 -17.07 -41.37 17.40
C ARG A 38 -18.07 -40.46 18.10
N GLY A 39 -19.03 -39.87 17.38
CA GLY A 39 -20.09 -39.03 17.95
C GLY A 39 -19.64 -37.64 18.42
N HIS A 40 -18.49 -37.15 17.94
CA HIS A 40 -17.98 -35.81 18.24
C HIS A 40 -18.35 -34.76 17.18
N VAL A 41 -18.93 -35.18 16.06
CA VAL A 41 -19.54 -34.34 15.02
C VAL A 41 -20.96 -34.83 14.80
N TYR A 42 -21.92 -33.91 14.70
CA TYR A 42 -23.32 -34.22 14.43
C TYR A 42 -23.90 -33.25 13.40
N SER A 43 -25.05 -33.59 12.82
CA SER A 43 -25.76 -32.72 11.89
C SER A 43 -27.02 -32.12 12.53
N MET A 44 -27.27 -30.83 12.32
CA MET A 44 -28.45 -30.15 12.85
C MET A 44 -28.90 -29.04 11.90
N GLN A 45 -30.20 -28.93 11.63
CA GLN A 45 -30.75 -27.76 10.95
C GLN A 45 -30.82 -26.60 11.96
N LEU A 46 -30.20 -25.47 11.61
CA LEU A 46 -30.15 -24.29 12.47
C LEU A 46 -30.66 -23.08 11.70
N ALA A 47 -31.65 -22.38 12.27
CA ALA A 47 -32.09 -21.09 11.78
C ALA A 47 -30.90 -20.11 11.74
N PRO A 48 -30.86 -19.17 10.78
CA PRO A 48 -29.69 -18.31 10.57
C PRO A 48 -29.31 -17.49 11.81
N ALA A 49 -30.33 -17.12 12.61
CA ALA A 49 -30.20 -16.42 13.88
C ALA A 49 -29.32 -17.16 14.91
N MET A 50 -29.33 -18.49 14.90
CA MET A 50 -28.66 -19.35 15.88
C MET A 50 -27.18 -19.61 15.58
N VAL A 51 -26.68 -19.14 14.43
CA VAL A 51 -25.31 -19.38 13.99
C VAL A 51 -24.54 -18.07 14.01
N GLY A 52 -23.57 -17.99 14.93
CA GLY A 52 -22.54 -16.96 14.94
C GLY A 52 -21.36 -17.34 14.06
N ILE A 53 -20.29 -16.56 14.11
CA ILE A 53 -19.07 -16.73 13.34
C ILE A 53 -17.95 -17.20 14.28
N SER A 54 -17.15 -18.17 13.85
CA SER A 54 -15.98 -18.58 14.63
C SER A 54 -14.90 -17.49 14.63
N ARG A 55 -14.23 -17.29 15.76
CA ARG A 55 -13.01 -16.46 15.88
C ARG A 55 -11.88 -16.91 14.95
N GLN A 56 -11.92 -18.16 14.47
CA GLN A 56 -10.93 -18.69 13.52
C GLN A 56 -11.35 -18.47 12.06
N ASN A 57 -12.56 -17.96 11.80
CA ASN A 57 -13.05 -17.76 10.44
C ASN A 57 -12.21 -16.70 9.70
N ARG A 58 -11.80 -17.01 8.46
CA ARG A 58 -10.89 -16.20 7.64
C ARG A 58 -9.67 -15.69 8.43
N ASP A 59 -8.93 -16.59 9.09
CA ASP A 59 -7.74 -16.27 9.87
C ASP A 59 -7.98 -15.23 11.01
N GLY A 60 -9.23 -15.14 11.48
CA GLY A 60 -9.66 -14.18 12.51
C GLY A 60 -10.24 -12.87 12.00
N SER A 61 -10.39 -12.72 10.69
CA SER A 61 -11.05 -11.56 10.06
C SER A 61 -12.58 -11.60 10.18
N GLY A 62 -13.18 -12.78 10.36
CA GLY A 62 -14.64 -12.93 10.38
C GLY A 62 -15.26 -12.94 8.98
N ILE A 63 -16.23 -12.06 8.72
CA ILE A 63 -16.92 -11.91 7.43
C ILE A 63 -16.79 -10.48 6.89
N ASN A 64 -17.07 -10.32 5.60
CA ASN A 64 -17.11 -9.02 4.94
C ASN A 64 -18.57 -8.72 4.53
N PRO A 65 -19.23 -7.69 5.10
CA PRO A 65 -20.60 -7.35 4.74
C PRO A 65 -20.80 -7.02 3.26
N VAL A 66 -19.83 -6.38 2.60
CA VAL A 66 -19.91 -6.11 1.15
C VAL A 66 -19.98 -7.43 0.38
N ASP A 67 -19.12 -8.40 0.72
CA ASP A 67 -19.17 -9.73 0.11
C ASP A 67 -20.53 -10.43 0.37
N VAL A 68 -21.13 -10.23 1.55
CA VAL A 68 -22.45 -10.82 1.87
C VAL A 68 -23.51 -10.26 0.92
N HIS A 69 -23.57 -8.95 0.72
CA HIS A 69 -24.54 -8.35 -0.19
C HIS A 69 -24.26 -8.70 -1.67
N ASP A 70 -23.00 -8.78 -2.08
CA ASP A 70 -22.65 -9.25 -3.42
C ASP A 70 -23.10 -10.71 -3.62
N LEU A 71 -22.90 -11.57 -2.61
CA LEU A 71 -23.30 -12.98 -2.65
C LEU A 71 -24.82 -13.13 -2.68
N LEU A 72 -25.54 -12.26 -1.97
CA LEU A 72 -26.99 -12.19 -2.02
C LEU A 72 -27.45 -11.95 -3.47
N GLY A 73 -26.88 -10.98 -4.17
CA GLY A 73 -27.18 -10.70 -5.58
C GLY A 73 -26.85 -11.89 -6.50
N ASP A 74 -25.69 -12.52 -6.30
CA ASP A 74 -25.28 -13.72 -7.06
C ASP A 74 -26.30 -14.87 -6.89
N ILE A 75 -26.78 -15.10 -5.67
CA ILE A 75 -27.76 -16.17 -5.38
C ILE A 75 -29.12 -15.86 -5.98
N ILE A 76 -29.60 -14.60 -5.92
CA ILE A 76 -30.86 -14.19 -6.56
C ILE A 76 -30.80 -14.46 -8.06
N SER A 77 -29.69 -14.08 -8.70
CA SER A 77 -29.50 -14.27 -10.13
C SER A 77 -29.39 -15.75 -10.54
N ALA A 78 -28.69 -16.57 -9.74
CA ALA A 78 -28.44 -17.97 -10.05
C ALA A 78 -29.56 -18.94 -9.61
N GLY A 79 -30.35 -18.56 -8.61
CA GLY A 79 -31.30 -19.42 -7.90
C GLY A 79 -30.66 -20.18 -6.73
N TRP A 80 -31.45 -20.43 -5.69
CA TRP A 80 -31.01 -21.17 -4.50
C TRP A 80 -31.01 -22.68 -4.70
N LEU A 81 -30.04 -23.35 -4.07
CA LEU A 81 -29.98 -24.80 -4.03
C LEU A 81 -29.28 -25.28 -2.75
N ASP A 82 -30.01 -25.98 -1.87
CA ASP A 82 -29.47 -26.47 -0.58
C ASP A 82 -28.21 -27.34 -0.75
N SER A 83 -28.15 -28.15 -1.80
CA SER A 83 -27.02 -29.07 -2.06
C SER A 83 -25.70 -28.36 -2.37
N ARG A 84 -25.73 -27.06 -2.65
CA ARG A 84 -24.54 -26.22 -2.89
C ARG A 84 -23.99 -25.61 -1.60
N VAL A 85 -24.70 -25.72 -0.48
CA VAL A 85 -24.30 -25.13 0.80
C VAL A 85 -23.40 -26.10 1.58
N GLN A 86 -22.13 -25.73 1.71
CA GLN A 86 -21.18 -26.42 2.60
C GLN A 86 -21.12 -25.70 3.96
N ALA A 87 -21.88 -26.19 4.92
CA ALA A 87 -22.04 -25.59 6.25
C ALA A 87 -21.34 -26.42 7.33
N ILE A 88 -20.26 -25.87 7.90
CA ILE A 88 -19.51 -26.50 8.99
C ILE A 88 -19.32 -25.48 10.10
N ALA A 89 -19.64 -25.85 11.33
CA ALA A 89 -19.54 -25.01 12.52
C ALA A 89 -19.00 -25.79 13.72
N HIS A 90 -18.70 -25.09 14.81
CA HIS A 90 -18.43 -25.71 16.10
C HIS A 90 -19.28 -25.10 17.20
N GLU A 91 -19.52 -25.83 18.28
CA GLU A 91 -20.18 -25.28 19.46
C GLU A 91 -19.30 -24.20 20.13
N PRO A 92 -19.90 -23.15 20.73
CA PRO A 92 -19.17 -22.18 21.54
C PRO A 92 -18.39 -22.85 22.67
N THR A 93 -17.16 -22.42 22.88
CA THR A 93 -16.30 -22.95 23.96
C THR A 93 -16.54 -22.22 25.28
N GLY A 94 -16.84 -20.92 25.21
CA GLY A 94 -17.14 -20.08 26.37
C GLY A 94 -17.62 -18.68 25.98
N GLN A 95 -17.76 -17.82 26.99
CA GLN A 95 -18.31 -16.46 26.83
C GLN A 95 -17.50 -15.59 25.85
N GLU A 96 -16.18 -15.77 25.77
CA GLU A 96 -15.34 -15.02 24.83
C GLU A 96 -15.76 -15.15 23.37
N ASP A 97 -16.27 -16.31 22.97
CA ASP A 97 -16.76 -16.52 21.60
C ASP A 97 -18.03 -15.71 21.34
N ILE A 98 -18.88 -15.58 22.35
CA ILE A 98 -20.13 -14.82 22.31
C ILE A 98 -19.79 -13.32 22.25
N ASP A 99 -18.92 -12.85 23.15
CA ASP A 99 -18.53 -11.44 23.20
C ASP A 99 -17.82 -11.00 21.90
N TRP A 100 -17.03 -11.89 21.30
CA TRP A 100 -16.42 -11.61 20.00
C TRP A 100 -17.46 -11.47 18.89
N ASN A 101 -18.50 -12.31 18.91
CA ASN A 101 -19.60 -12.21 17.95
C ASN A 101 -20.40 -10.92 18.11
N VAL A 102 -20.68 -10.51 19.36
CA VAL A 102 -21.31 -9.22 19.66
C VAL A 102 -20.50 -8.08 19.05
N ARG A 103 -19.21 -7.99 19.39
CA ARG A 103 -18.30 -6.96 18.84
C ARG A 103 -18.22 -7.00 17.32
N LEU A 104 -18.17 -8.19 16.72
CA LEU A 104 -18.11 -8.33 15.26
C LEU A 104 -19.38 -7.78 14.61
N PHE A 105 -20.57 -8.17 15.07
CA PHE A 105 -21.85 -7.72 14.50
C PHE A 105 -22.14 -6.24 14.73
N GLU A 106 -21.80 -5.71 15.90
CA GLU A 106 -21.82 -4.26 16.16
C GLU A 106 -20.95 -3.51 15.14
N SER A 107 -19.72 -4.00 14.90
CA SER A 107 -18.81 -3.39 13.91
C SER A 107 -19.35 -3.42 12.47
N MET A 108 -20.34 -4.28 12.17
CA MET A 108 -20.97 -4.38 10.86
C MET A 108 -22.15 -3.42 10.67
N HIS A 109 -22.50 -2.61 11.68
CA HIS A 109 -23.55 -1.60 11.62
C HIS A 109 -24.87 -2.12 11.04
N ASN A 110 -25.35 -3.26 11.56
CA ASN A 110 -26.58 -3.93 11.13
C ASN A 110 -26.65 -4.38 9.66
N ARG A 111 -25.56 -4.30 8.88
CA ARG A 111 -25.53 -4.79 7.49
C ARG A 111 -25.74 -6.30 7.36
N CYS A 112 -25.59 -7.06 8.44
CA CYS A 112 -25.88 -8.51 8.50
C CYS A 112 -26.96 -8.88 9.52
N GLY A 113 -27.78 -7.90 9.91
CA GLY A 113 -28.81 -8.02 10.94
C GLY A 113 -28.25 -7.95 12.37
N PRO A 114 -29.13 -7.81 13.38
CA PRO A 114 -28.74 -7.81 14.78
C PRO A 114 -28.25 -9.20 15.21
N ILE A 115 -27.56 -9.27 16.35
CA ILE A 115 -27.19 -10.53 17.00
C ILE A 115 -27.83 -10.63 18.38
N GLU A 116 -28.39 -11.80 18.68
CA GLU A 116 -28.93 -12.12 20.01
C GLU A 116 -27.98 -13.12 20.67
N PRO A 117 -27.18 -12.71 21.67
CA PRO A 117 -26.13 -13.55 22.28
C PRO A 117 -26.66 -14.88 22.80
N THR A 118 -27.86 -14.87 23.38
CA THR A 118 -28.49 -16.05 23.99
C THR A 118 -28.96 -17.10 23.00
N MET A 119 -29.08 -16.72 21.72
CA MET A 119 -29.56 -17.60 20.65
C MET A 119 -28.43 -18.37 19.94
N ILE A 120 -27.17 -18.00 20.15
CA ILE A 120 -26.02 -18.61 19.46
C ILE A 120 -25.81 -20.04 19.94
N LYS A 121 -25.99 -21.01 19.03
CA LYS A 121 -25.77 -22.45 19.27
C LYS A 121 -24.51 -22.98 18.60
N ALA A 122 -24.11 -22.36 17.49
CA ALA A 122 -22.97 -22.80 16.70
C ALA A 122 -22.21 -21.60 16.10
N LEU A 123 -20.93 -21.80 15.81
CA LEU A 123 -20.00 -20.80 15.29
C LEU A 123 -19.40 -21.29 13.97
N SER A 124 -19.68 -20.58 12.89
CA SER A 124 -19.39 -21.02 11.53
C SER A 124 -17.89 -20.97 11.19
N LEU A 125 -17.41 -22.03 10.54
CA LEU A 125 -16.07 -22.15 9.96
C LEU A 125 -16.12 -22.18 8.42
N ALA A 126 -17.19 -22.75 7.85
CA ALA A 126 -17.50 -22.75 6.43
C ALA A 126 -19.00 -22.46 6.23
N GLY A 127 -19.35 -21.74 5.16
CA GLY A 127 -20.73 -21.30 4.92
C GLY A 127 -21.13 -19.99 5.62
N SER A 128 -20.19 -19.29 6.28
CA SER A 128 -20.47 -18.07 7.06
C SER A 128 -21.16 -16.96 6.26
N HIS A 129 -20.71 -16.69 5.01
CA HIS A 129 -21.31 -15.65 4.16
C HIS A 129 -22.71 -16.04 3.71
N THR A 130 -22.90 -17.30 3.28
CA THR A 130 -24.22 -17.83 2.92
C THR A 130 -25.19 -17.73 4.10
N ASN A 131 -24.79 -18.13 5.30
CA ASN A 131 -25.62 -17.94 6.49
C ASN A 131 -25.96 -16.48 6.75
N SER A 132 -24.98 -15.58 6.53
CA SER A 132 -25.21 -14.14 6.70
C SER A 132 -26.18 -13.58 5.66
N VAL A 133 -26.16 -14.07 4.42
CA VAL A 133 -27.19 -13.75 3.41
C VAL A 133 -28.58 -14.17 3.90
N LEU A 134 -28.71 -15.39 4.42
CA LEU A 134 -29.97 -15.88 4.99
C LEU A 134 -30.43 -15.00 6.17
N ARG A 135 -29.50 -14.56 7.04
CA ARG A 135 -29.79 -13.61 8.12
C ARG A 135 -30.27 -12.25 7.59
N CYS A 136 -29.66 -11.73 6.53
CA CYS A 136 -30.05 -10.45 5.94
C CYS A 136 -31.54 -10.45 5.56
N PHE A 137 -32.01 -11.52 4.93
CA PHE A 137 -33.44 -11.70 4.64
C PHE A 137 -34.28 -11.90 5.89
N HIS A 138 -33.84 -12.75 6.83
CA HIS A 138 -34.55 -13.02 8.08
C HIS A 138 -34.85 -11.75 8.88
N TYR A 139 -33.93 -10.79 8.88
CA TYR A 139 -34.05 -9.52 9.61
C TYR A 139 -34.43 -8.33 8.73
N GLU A 140 -34.75 -8.54 7.46
CA GLU A 140 -35.17 -7.50 6.52
C GLU A 140 -34.24 -6.28 6.51
N VAL A 141 -32.93 -6.56 6.42
CA VAL A 141 -31.89 -5.52 6.49
C VAL A 141 -31.98 -4.57 5.30
N MET A 142 -31.42 -3.37 5.48
CA MET A 142 -31.29 -2.40 4.39
C MET A 142 -30.47 -2.98 3.24
N HIS A 143 -30.95 -2.81 2.02
CA HIS A 143 -30.29 -3.24 0.81
C HIS A 143 -30.64 -2.32 -0.36
N ASP A 144 -29.63 -1.98 -1.13
CA ASP A 144 -29.64 -1.12 -2.31
C ASP A 144 -29.78 -1.92 -3.63
N GLY A 145 -30.11 -3.21 -3.54
CA GLY A 145 -30.18 -4.12 -4.67
C GLY A 145 -31.59 -4.32 -5.28
N ASP A 146 -31.77 -5.48 -5.91
CA ASP A 146 -32.88 -5.79 -6.82
C ASP A 146 -34.28 -5.57 -6.21
N ALA A 147 -35.09 -4.76 -6.89
CA ALA A 147 -36.48 -4.49 -6.54
C ALA A 147 -37.37 -5.74 -6.56
N SER A 148 -36.93 -6.84 -7.19
CA SER A 148 -37.62 -8.14 -7.17
C SER A 148 -37.70 -8.76 -5.76
N VAL A 149 -36.79 -8.39 -4.85
CA VAL A 149 -36.73 -8.88 -3.47
C VAL A 149 -36.67 -7.76 -2.43
N CYS A 150 -36.63 -6.50 -2.85
CA CYS A 150 -36.56 -5.33 -1.99
C CYS A 150 -37.86 -4.52 -1.99
N HIS A 151 -38.26 -4.03 -0.82
CA HIS A 151 -39.37 -3.08 -0.64
C HIS A 151 -38.91 -1.94 0.27
N GLU A 152 -39.08 -0.69 -0.17
CA GLU A 152 -38.67 0.52 0.58
C GLU A 152 -37.21 0.48 1.08
N GLY A 153 -36.29 -0.02 0.24
CA GLY A 153 -34.86 -0.11 0.55
C GLY A 153 -34.49 -1.22 1.54
N ARG A 154 -35.42 -2.14 1.85
CA ARG A 154 -35.19 -3.31 2.72
C ARG A 154 -35.47 -4.60 1.98
N LEU A 155 -34.74 -5.66 2.34
CA LEU A 155 -35.06 -7.01 1.88
C LEU A 155 -36.44 -7.43 2.38
N SER A 156 -37.22 -8.11 1.54
CA SER A 156 -38.57 -8.57 1.89
C SER A 156 -38.66 -10.09 1.79
N MET A 157 -39.03 -10.75 2.88
CA MET A 157 -39.27 -12.19 2.90
C MET A 157 -40.43 -12.62 2.01
N GLU A 158 -41.43 -11.76 1.84
CA GLU A 158 -42.59 -12.04 0.99
C GLU A 158 -42.24 -11.96 -0.49
N LEU A 159 -41.48 -10.94 -0.90
CA LEU A 159 -40.98 -10.83 -2.26
C LEU A 159 -40.01 -11.97 -2.58
N LEU A 160 -39.10 -12.30 -1.65
CA LEU A 160 -38.20 -13.44 -1.80
C LEU A 160 -38.98 -14.74 -2.02
N ARG A 161 -40.04 -15.00 -1.24
CA ARG A 161 -40.84 -16.21 -1.41
C ARG A 161 -41.48 -16.32 -2.78
N ARG A 162 -41.93 -15.20 -3.37
CA ARG A 162 -42.51 -15.18 -4.72
C ARG A 162 -41.46 -15.40 -5.79
N HIS A 163 -40.24 -14.90 -5.56
CA HIS A 163 -39.11 -15.04 -6.47
C HIS A 163 -38.49 -16.44 -6.42
N ASP A 164 -38.15 -16.93 -5.23
CA ASP A 164 -37.53 -18.23 -4.96
C ASP A 164 -38.05 -18.80 -3.62
N PRO A 165 -39.04 -19.71 -3.65
CA PRO A 165 -39.63 -20.30 -2.45
C PRO A 165 -38.64 -21.10 -1.59
N GLU A 166 -37.68 -21.79 -2.20
CA GLU A 166 -36.69 -22.60 -1.46
C GLU A 166 -35.67 -21.70 -0.77
N PHE A 167 -35.28 -20.59 -1.41
CA PHE A 167 -34.44 -19.60 -0.76
C PHE A 167 -35.15 -18.97 0.44
N ALA A 168 -36.43 -18.63 0.30
CA ALA A 168 -37.22 -18.10 1.42
C ALA A 168 -37.37 -19.12 2.57
N ARG A 169 -37.52 -20.41 2.24
CA ARG A 169 -37.51 -21.50 3.24
C ARG A 169 -36.18 -21.54 3.98
N ALA A 170 -35.06 -21.54 3.26
CA ALA A 170 -33.72 -21.54 3.84
C ALA A 170 -33.46 -20.28 4.69
N ALA A 171 -33.94 -19.10 4.28
CA ALA A 171 -33.77 -17.86 5.04
C ALA A 171 -34.56 -17.87 6.36
N ARG A 172 -35.69 -18.59 6.41
CA ARG A 172 -36.52 -18.74 7.59
C ARG A 172 -36.02 -19.84 8.53
N GLU A 173 -35.86 -21.03 7.99
CA GLU A 173 -35.61 -22.26 8.76
C GLU A 173 -34.12 -22.57 8.90
N GLY A 174 -33.30 -22.00 8.03
CA GLY A 174 -31.88 -22.25 7.93
C GLY A 174 -31.54 -23.55 7.20
N VAL A 175 -30.25 -23.88 7.24
CA VAL A 175 -29.66 -25.02 6.54
C VAL A 175 -29.15 -26.07 7.52
N VAL A 176 -28.80 -27.25 7.01
CA VAL A 176 -28.19 -28.32 7.80
C VAL A 176 -26.70 -28.05 8.00
N TRP A 177 -26.26 -27.97 9.25
CA TRP A 177 -24.87 -27.77 9.65
C TRP A 177 -24.24 -29.07 10.14
N LYS A 178 -23.00 -29.34 9.73
CA LYS A 178 -22.12 -30.25 10.47
C LYS A 178 -21.46 -29.50 11.63
N ILE A 179 -21.73 -29.93 12.86
CA ILE A 179 -21.32 -29.25 14.09
C ILE A 179 -20.28 -30.08 14.82
N LEU A 180 -19.09 -29.52 14.98
CA LEU A 180 -18.04 -30.05 15.85
C LEU A 180 -18.39 -29.71 17.30
N SER A 181 -18.41 -30.72 18.18
CA SER A 181 -18.73 -30.49 19.60
C SER A 181 -17.70 -29.56 20.27
N ARG A 182 -18.11 -28.93 21.38
CA ARG A 182 -17.28 -27.99 22.14
C ARG A 182 -15.97 -28.61 22.63
N HIS A 183 -15.97 -29.92 22.87
CA HIS A 183 -14.78 -30.67 23.29
C HIS A 183 -13.76 -30.76 22.15
N VAL A 184 -14.21 -30.92 20.90
CA VAL A 184 -13.31 -30.86 19.73
C VAL A 184 -12.70 -29.48 19.61
N ALA A 185 -13.52 -28.42 19.72
CA ALA A 185 -13.03 -27.05 19.64
C ALA A 185 -12.02 -26.71 20.75
N ALA A 186 -12.24 -27.20 21.97
CA ALA A 186 -11.34 -26.97 23.11
C ALA A 186 -10.06 -27.82 23.06
N GLN A 187 -10.14 -29.09 22.66
CA GLN A 187 -9.00 -30.03 22.70
C GLN A 187 -8.19 -30.08 21.40
N LEU A 188 -8.77 -29.64 20.27
CA LEU A 188 -8.14 -29.61 18.95
C LEU A 188 -8.34 -28.25 18.24
N PRO A 189 -7.98 -27.11 18.86
CA PRO A 189 -8.22 -25.78 18.28
C PRO A 189 -7.58 -25.58 16.90
N GLN A 190 -6.46 -26.26 16.60
CA GLN A 190 -5.78 -26.25 15.31
C GLN A 190 -6.65 -26.81 14.18
N LEU A 191 -7.56 -27.74 14.48
CA LEU A 191 -8.47 -28.30 13.48
C LEU A 191 -9.42 -27.23 12.95
N LEU A 192 -9.88 -26.30 13.79
CA LEU A 192 -10.82 -25.25 13.40
C LEU A 192 -10.25 -24.39 12.27
N GLY A 193 -8.99 -23.94 12.41
CA GLY A 193 -8.30 -23.19 11.35
C GLY A 193 -8.11 -24.00 10.07
N LEU A 194 -7.87 -25.31 10.16
CA LEU A 194 -7.73 -26.17 8.98
C LEU A 194 -9.07 -26.43 8.26
N VAL A 195 -10.17 -26.57 9.00
CA VAL A 195 -11.53 -26.68 8.44
C VAL A 195 -11.90 -25.42 7.68
N GLN A 196 -11.63 -24.26 8.27
CA GLN A 196 -11.83 -22.97 7.63
C GLN A 196 -11.03 -22.84 6.32
N ARG A 197 -9.75 -23.21 6.33
CA ARG A 197 -8.91 -23.16 5.11
C ARG A 197 -9.38 -24.13 4.04
N MET A 198 -9.80 -25.33 4.43
CA MET A 198 -10.39 -26.30 3.53
C MET A 198 -11.66 -25.74 2.86
N GLY A 199 -12.56 -25.12 3.63
CA GLY A 199 -13.76 -24.47 3.10
C GLY A 199 -13.46 -23.29 2.18
N ASN A 200 -12.36 -22.56 2.39
CA ASN A 200 -11.94 -21.49 1.48
C ASN A 200 -11.27 -21.99 0.20
N ALA A 201 -10.56 -23.12 0.24
CA ALA A 201 -9.87 -23.67 -0.93
C ALA A 201 -10.84 -24.12 -2.04
N THR A 202 -12.10 -24.37 -1.70
CA THR A 202 -13.17 -24.79 -2.61
C THR A 202 -14.04 -23.63 -3.11
N LEU A 203 -13.86 -22.41 -2.59
CA LEU A 203 -14.68 -21.24 -2.94
C LEU A 203 -14.09 -20.45 -4.13
N HIS A 204 -14.98 -19.94 -4.98
CA HIS A 204 -14.63 -19.10 -6.14
C HIS A 204 -14.07 -17.71 -5.77
N ARG A 205 -14.37 -17.19 -4.57
CA ARG A 205 -13.95 -15.84 -4.16
C ARG A 205 -12.56 -15.89 -3.52
N GLY A 206 -11.63 -15.13 -4.11
CA GLY A 206 -10.24 -15.04 -3.68
C GLY A 206 -10.07 -14.47 -2.26
N GLU A 207 -8.95 -14.84 -1.64
CA GLU A 207 -8.48 -14.26 -0.37
C GLU A 207 -8.20 -12.75 -0.53
N HIS A 208 -8.55 -11.92 0.45
CA HIS A 208 -8.23 -10.49 0.44
C HIS A 208 -6.81 -10.23 0.97
N GLU A 209 -6.12 -9.21 0.47
CA GLU A 209 -4.73 -8.90 0.87
C GLU A 209 -4.59 -8.62 2.37
N LEU A 210 -5.55 -7.93 3.00
CA LEU A 210 -5.55 -7.69 4.46
C LEU A 210 -5.76 -8.96 5.28
N GLN A 211 -6.51 -9.95 4.77
CA GLN A 211 -6.62 -11.26 5.41
C GLN A 211 -5.28 -11.99 5.38
N LEU A 212 -4.60 -11.96 4.23
CA LEU A 212 -3.25 -12.51 4.11
C LEU A 212 -2.26 -11.80 5.05
N MET A 213 -2.35 -10.48 5.19
CA MET A 213 -1.56 -9.71 6.17
C MET A 213 -1.77 -10.17 7.61
N ARG A 214 -3.02 -10.39 8.02
CA ARG A 214 -3.35 -10.92 9.35
C ARG A 214 -2.71 -12.29 9.58
N ARG A 215 -2.79 -13.19 8.60
CA ARG A 215 -2.14 -14.50 8.68
C ARG A 215 -0.61 -14.39 8.74
N LEU A 216 -0.01 -13.51 7.94
CA LEU A 216 1.43 -13.22 7.98
C LEU A 216 1.85 -12.73 9.37
N HIS A 217 1.11 -11.78 9.95
CA HIS A 217 1.35 -11.24 11.28
C HIS A 217 1.27 -12.31 12.38
N GLN A 218 0.16 -13.04 12.47
CA GLN A 218 -0.06 -14.08 13.48
C GLN A 218 1.03 -15.18 13.39
N THR A 219 1.38 -15.60 12.18
CA THR A 219 2.41 -16.60 11.97
C THR A 219 3.79 -16.07 12.37
N TRP A 220 4.08 -14.81 12.06
CA TRP A 220 5.33 -14.17 12.48
C TRP A 220 5.44 -14.09 14.00
N VAL A 221 4.40 -13.63 14.70
CA VAL A 221 4.39 -13.55 16.18
C VAL A 221 4.60 -14.92 16.81
N GLN A 222 3.97 -15.96 16.26
CA GLN A 222 4.17 -17.32 16.72
C GLN A 222 5.63 -17.77 16.54
N MET A 223 6.21 -17.55 15.36
CA MET A 223 7.59 -17.96 15.06
C MET A 223 8.62 -17.13 15.82
N SER A 224 8.36 -15.83 16.03
CA SER A 224 9.28 -14.92 16.72
C SER A 224 9.45 -15.29 18.20
N SER A 225 8.42 -15.88 18.80
CA SER A 225 8.50 -16.43 20.16
C SER A 225 9.48 -17.60 20.30
N GLN A 226 9.86 -18.22 19.18
CA GLN A 226 10.76 -19.39 19.12
C GLN A 226 12.16 -19.03 18.61
N GLY A 227 12.39 -17.78 18.18
CA GLY A 227 13.68 -17.31 17.66
C GLY A 227 13.53 -16.38 16.46
N ALA A 228 14.64 -16.15 15.75
CA ALA A 228 14.63 -15.32 14.55
C ALA A 228 13.76 -15.93 13.44
N VAL A 229 12.89 -15.12 12.84
CA VAL A 229 11.94 -15.59 11.82
C VAL A 229 12.54 -15.49 10.42
N ASP A 230 12.73 -16.64 9.79
CA ASP A 230 13.08 -16.71 8.37
C ASP A 230 11.84 -16.49 7.49
N PHE A 231 11.95 -15.56 6.52
CA PHE A 231 10.83 -15.22 5.64
C PHE A 231 10.42 -16.38 4.73
N LEU A 232 11.36 -17.21 4.28
CA LEU A 232 11.03 -18.34 3.40
C LEU A 232 10.25 -19.42 4.16
N ALA A 233 10.67 -19.73 5.39
CA ALA A 233 9.95 -20.63 6.29
C ALA A 233 8.55 -20.10 6.62
N LEU A 234 8.44 -18.81 6.95
CA LEU A 234 7.15 -18.17 7.19
C LEU A 234 6.26 -18.20 5.95
N LYS A 235 6.80 -17.86 4.79
CA LYS A 235 6.08 -17.89 3.51
C LYS A 235 5.53 -19.29 3.26
N ASN A 236 6.35 -20.33 3.39
CA ASN A 236 5.93 -21.72 3.20
C ASN A 236 4.79 -22.11 4.17
N LYS A 237 4.83 -21.63 5.41
CA LYS A 237 3.79 -21.89 6.43
C LYS A 237 2.48 -21.14 6.17
N VAL A 238 2.57 -19.94 5.59
CA VAL A 238 1.42 -19.06 5.28
C VAL A 238 0.76 -19.43 3.95
N THR A 239 1.49 -20.01 3.00
CA THR A 239 0.96 -20.40 1.69
C THR A 239 0.75 -21.89 1.54
N THR A 240 -0.48 -22.32 1.36
CA THR A 240 -0.81 -23.68 0.90
C THR A 240 -1.08 -23.64 -0.61
N GLY A 241 -0.03 -23.73 -1.42
CA GLY A 241 -0.12 -23.69 -2.90
C GLY A 241 0.07 -22.31 -3.53
N LYS A 242 -0.45 -22.10 -4.76
CA LYS A 242 -0.33 -20.83 -5.49
C LYS A 242 -1.28 -19.78 -4.90
N SER A 243 -0.79 -18.92 -4.01
CA SER A 243 -1.54 -17.75 -3.53
C SER A 243 -1.79 -16.77 -4.69
N VAL A 244 -3.02 -16.25 -4.80
CA VAL A 244 -3.39 -15.19 -5.74
C VAL A 244 -2.55 -13.92 -5.54
N HIS A 245 -2.04 -13.69 -4.32
CA HIS A 245 -1.23 -12.53 -3.94
C HIS A 245 0.26 -12.82 -3.88
N GLY A 246 0.73 -13.89 -4.54
CA GLY A 246 2.12 -14.33 -4.46
C GLY A 246 3.15 -13.24 -4.81
N LYS A 247 2.81 -12.31 -5.73
CA LYS A 247 3.65 -11.15 -6.08
C LYS A 247 3.63 -10.05 -5.02
N SER A 248 2.47 -9.79 -4.40
CA SER A 248 2.33 -8.76 -3.36
C SER A 248 2.93 -9.20 -2.02
N MET A 249 2.99 -10.51 -1.76
CA MET A 249 3.33 -11.10 -0.46
C MET A 249 4.59 -10.54 0.24
N PRO A 250 5.75 -10.35 -0.43
CA PRO A 250 6.93 -9.78 0.24
C PRO A 250 6.69 -8.34 0.73
N HIS A 251 5.88 -7.58 -0.01
CA HIS A 251 5.55 -6.19 0.32
C HIS A 251 4.45 -6.13 1.38
N LEU A 252 3.48 -7.05 1.35
CA LEU A 252 2.49 -7.22 2.42
C LEU A 252 3.17 -7.54 3.76
N TYR A 253 4.14 -8.46 3.73
CA TYR A 253 4.98 -8.81 4.87
C TYR A 253 5.75 -7.59 5.39
N SER A 254 6.38 -6.84 4.49
CA SER A 254 7.13 -5.62 4.83
C SER A 254 6.23 -4.55 5.47
N PHE A 255 5.03 -4.34 4.92
CA PHE A 255 4.07 -3.39 5.48
C PHE A 255 3.66 -3.80 6.91
N VAL A 256 3.24 -5.06 7.09
CA VAL A 256 2.82 -5.59 8.39
C VAL A 256 3.90 -5.43 9.45
N LEU A 257 5.15 -5.82 9.16
CA LEU A 257 6.23 -5.73 10.13
C LEU A 257 6.58 -4.29 10.54
N LYS A 258 6.35 -3.33 9.65
CA LYS A 258 6.75 -1.94 9.86
C LYS A 258 5.64 -1.07 10.42
N THR A 259 4.38 -1.37 10.11
CA THR A 259 3.27 -0.45 10.37
C THR A 259 2.06 -1.07 11.07
N ALA A 260 2.02 -2.38 11.32
CA ALA A 260 0.83 -3.00 11.91
C ALA A 260 0.57 -2.63 13.38
N GLY A 261 1.60 -2.21 14.13
CA GLY A 261 1.49 -1.89 15.57
C GLY A 261 2.39 -2.73 16.49
N GLY A 262 3.11 -3.72 15.95
CA GLY A 262 4.00 -4.61 16.72
C GLY A 262 3.39 -6.00 16.91
N THR A 263 3.60 -6.62 18.08
CA THR A 263 3.00 -7.92 18.43
C THR A 263 1.49 -7.82 18.61
N ASP A 264 0.98 -6.66 19.04
CA ASP A 264 -0.43 -6.30 18.94
C ASP A 264 -0.66 -5.45 17.67
N PRO A 265 -1.38 -5.97 16.66
CA PRO A 265 -1.52 -5.33 15.36
C PRO A 265 -2.65 -4.28 15.35
N PHE A 266 -2.67 -3.36 16.32
CA PHE A 266 -3.80 -2.44 16.53
C PHE A 266 -4.11 -1.54 15.30
N LEU A 267 -3.10 -1.11 14.54
CA LEU A 267 -3.29 -0.31 13.32
C LEU A 267 -3.87 -1.15 12.18
N LEU A 268 -3.40 -2.39 12.04
CA LEU A 268 -3.95 -3.33 11.06
C LEU A 268 -5.40 -3.68 11.39
N ASN A 269 -5.71 -3.91 12.67
CA ASN A 269 -7.07 -4.17 13.13
C ASN A 269 -8.01 -3.01 12.77
N GLU A 270 -7.61 -1.77 13.05
CA GLU A 270 -8.41 -0.58 12.75
C GLU A 270 -8.66 -0.42 11.23
N THR A 271 -7.61 -0.57 10.42
CA THR A 271 -7.72 -0.51 8.96
C THR A 271 -8.59 -1.63 8.40
N GLU A 272 -8.42 -2.87 8.87
CA GLU A 272 -9.17 -4.00 8.34
C GLU A 272 -10.66 -3.91 8.67
N VAL A 273 -11.01 -3.57 9.92
CA VAL A 273 -12.42 -3.38 10.30
C VAL A 273 -13.08 -2.36 9.40
N PHE A 274 -12.44 -1.22 9.15
CA PHE A 274 -12.98 -0.19 8.29
C PHE A 274 -13.05 -0.64 6.82
N VAL A 275 -11.98 -1.19 6.25
CA VAL A 275 -11.93 -1.59 4.83
C VAL A 275 -12.96 -2.67 4.52
N ARG A 276 -13.17 -3.66 5.40
CA ARG A 276 -14.18 -4.71 5.19
C ARG A 276 -15.61 -4.17 5.10
N LEU A 277 -15.90 -3.01 5.67
CA LEU A 277 -17.23 -2.41 5.56
C LEU A 277 -17.48 -1.72 4.22
N HIS A 278 -16.42 -1.42 3.47
CA HIS A 278 -16.48 -0.52 2.31
C HIS A 278 -15.88 -1.12 1.02
N SER A 279 -15.15 -2.24 1.12
CA SER A 279 -14.45 -2.85 0.00
C SER A 279 -14.74 -4.36 -0.07
N PRO A 280 -15.06 -4.90 -1.25
CA PRO A 280 -15.21 -6.35 -1.44
C PRO A 280 -13.86 -7.07 -1.31
N SER A 281 -13.88 -8.37 -0.98
CA SER A 281 -12.68 -9.18 -0.80
C SER A 281 -11.89 -9.43 -2.09
N THR A 282 -12.52 -9.21 -3.24
CA THR A 282 -11.90 -9.32 -4.57
C THR A 282 -11.01 -8.13 -4.90
N ARG A 283 -11.15 -7.00 -4.19
CA ARG A 283 -10.31 -5.82 -4.40
C ARG A 283 -8.86 -6.10 -3.99
N SER A 284 -7.93 -5.68 -4.83
CA SER A 284 -6.49 -5.79 -4.58
C SER A 284 -5.80 -4.51 -5.03
N LEU A 285 -4.86 -4.02 -4.22
CA LEU A 285 -4.03 -2.86 -4.53
C LEU A 285 -2.77 -3.25 -5.31
N GLY A 286 -2.36 -4.53 -5.21
CA GLY A 286 -1.29 -5.12 -6.00
C GLY A 286 0.12 -4.77 -5.52
N ALA A 287 1.10 -5.50 -6.06
CA ALA A 287 2.48 -5.51 -5.57
C ALA A 287 3.15 -4.12 -5.60
N ALA A 288 2.95 -3.35 -6.67
CA ALA A 288 3.56 -2.03 -6.81
C ALA A 288 3.03 -1.02 -5.77
N PHE A 289 1.75 -1.08 -5.43
CA PHE A 289 1.19 -0.26 -4.37
C PHE A 289 1.83 -0.61 -3.03
N TRP A 290 1.81 -1.90 -2.68
CA TRP A 290 2.34 -2.40 -1.41
C TRP A 290 3.85 -2.13 -1.27
N GLU A 291 4.61 -2.25 -2.36
CA GLU A 291 6.03 -1.89 -2.39
C GLU A 291 6.24 -0.42 -2.00
N LYS A 292 5.49 0.49 -2.61
CA LYS A 292 5.67 1.93 -2.38
C LYS A 292 5.17 2.37 -1.01
N VAL A 293 4.02 1.88 -0.56
CA VAL A 293 3.46 2.24 0.75
C VAL A 293 4.21 1.60 1.92
N SER A 294 5.08 0.60 1.69
CA SER A 294 5.95 -0.01 2.71
C SER A 294 7.41 0.43 2.66
N ALA A 295 7.76 1.32 1.73
CA ALA A 295 9.12 1.84 1.59
C ALA A 295 9.49 2.74 2.78
N ASP A 296 10.73 2.65 3.26
CA ASP A 296 11.16 3.45 4.41
C ASP A 296 11.42 4.90 4.02
N VAL A 297 11.10 5.81 4.94
CA VAL A 297 11.50 7.21 4.87
C VAL A 297 12.73 7.45 5.76
N LYS A 298 13.54 8.45 5.42
CA LYS A 298 14.71 8.80 6.23
C LYS A 298 14.26 9.34 7.59
N GLY A 299 14.83 8.80 8.67
CA GLY A 299 14.55 9.21 10.04
C GLY A 299 13.88 8.12 10.87
N SER A 300 13.65 8.41 12.15
CA SER A 300 13.05 7.46 13.09
C SER A 300 11.52 7.35 12.97
N ASN A 301 10.84 8.41 12.50
CA ASN A 301 9.39 8.39 12.30
C ASN A 301 9.04 7.85 10.90
N GLN A 302 8.20 6.82 10.84
CA GLN A 302 7.76 6.17 9.61
C GLN A 302 6.30 6.49 9.22
N PHE A 303 5.62 7.37 9.96
CA PHE A 303 4.25 7.87 9.70
C PHE A 303 3.20 6.75 9.52
N PRO A 304 3.09 5.81 10.48
CA PRO A 304 2.27 4.62 10.30
C PRO A 304 0.77 4.92 10.17
N ARG A 305 0.23 5.94 10.85
CA ARG A 305 -1.20 6.29 10.74
C ARG A 305 -1.50 6.87 9.37
N PHE A 306 -0.63 7.75 8.88
CA PHE A 306 -0.77 8.31 7.54
C PHE A 306 -0.71 7.23 6.45
N ARG A 307 0.19 6.24 6.57
CA ARG A 307 0.24 5.09 5.65
C ARG A 307 -1.05 4.28 5.69
N HIS A 308 -1.58 3.99 6.88
CA HIS A 308 -2.86 3.30 7.03
C HIS A 308 -4.03 4.12 6.46
N ALA A 309 -4.01 5.45 6.58
CA ALA A 309 -4.97 6.35 5.94
C ALA A 309 -4.92 6.25 4.42
N MET A 310 -3.72 6.22 3.81
CA MET A 310 -3.54 6.02 2.37
C MET A 310 -4.05 4.64 1.92
N VAL A 311 -3.85 3.58 2.72
CA VAL A 311 -4.41 2.24 2.44
C VAL A 311 -5.93 2.26 2.50
N LYS A 312 -6.54 2.86 3.53
CA LYS A 312 -7.99 3.03 3.64
C LYS A 312 -8.54 3.80 2.43
N LEU A 313 -7.86 4.89 2.02
CA LEU A 313 -8.24 5.72 0.88
C LEU A 313 -8.17 4.95 -0.44
N ALA A 314 -7.11 4.17 -0.66
CA ALA A 314 -6.94 3.35 -1.84
C ALA A 314 -8.03 2.27 -1.95
N TYR A 315 -8.34 1.57 -0.85
CA TYR A 315 -9.40 0.57 -0.84
C TYR A 315 -10.79 1.15 -0.94
N CYS A 316 -11.11 2.24 -0.24
CA CYS A 316 -12.50 2.70 -0.10
C CYS A 316 -12.93 3.73 -1.15
N ARG A 317 -11.97 4.44 -1.77
CA ARG A 317 -12.26 5.53 -2.72
C ARG A 317 -11.56 5.37 -4.07
N GLU A 318 -10.66 4.40 -4.21
CA GLU A 318 -9.89 4.16 -5.45
C GLU A 318 -9.14 5.42 -5.96
N ALA A 319 -8.84 6.35 -5.04
CA ALA A 319 -8.35 7.68 -5.38
C ALA A 319 -6.82 7.83 -5.27
N VAL A 320 -6.11 6.79 -4.84
CA VAL A 320 -4.66 6.83 -4.58
C VAL A 320 -3.89 6.25 -5.76
N SER A 321 -3.01 7.05 -6.36
CA SER A 321 -2.08 6.63 -7.40
C SER A 321 -0.71 6.24 -6.84
N LEU A 322 0.10 5.54 -7.65
CA LEU A 322 1.51 5.29 -7.31
C LEU A 322 2.35 6.58 -7.24
N ALA A 323 1.92 7.65 -7.92
CA ALA A 323 2.57 8.95 -7.83
C ALA A 323 2.34 9.59 -6.46
N ASP A 324 1.15 9.44 -5.89
CA ASP A 324 0.82 9.93 -4.54
C ASP A 324 1.69 9.24 -3.47
N LEU A 325 1.86 7.92 -3.58
CA LEU A 325 2.73 7.18 -2.67
C LEU A 325 4.21 7.59 -2.77
N LYS A 326 4.68 7.99 -3.94
CA LYS A 326 6.03 8.56 -4.09
C LYS A 326 6.09 9.97 -3.52
N LYS A 327 5.07 10.78 -3.79
CA LYS A 327 4.95 12.17 -3.34
C LYS A 327 4.92 12.26 -1.81
N MET A 328 4.21 11.39 -1.10
CA MET A 328 4.17 11.42 0.38
C MET A 328 5.55 11.19 1.04
N MET A 329 6.51 10.62 0.31
CA MET A 329 7.87 10.39 0.77
C MET A 329 8.86 11.47 0.30
N SER A 330 8.42 12.47 -0.47
CA SER A 330 9.29 13.54 -0.95
C SER A 330 9.65 14.50 0.18
N LYS A 331 10.86 15.09 0.13
CA LYS A 331 11.34 16.03 1.14
C LYS A 331 10.35 17.16 1.42
N ASP A 332 9.69 17.66 0.38
CA ASP A 332 8.75 18.77 0.46
C ASP A 332 7.45 18.38 1.18
N MET A 333 7.05 17.11 1.10
CA MET A 333 5.82 16.61 1.71
C MET A 333 6.00 16.05 3.12
N LEU A 334 7.21 15.63 3.48
CA LEU A 334 7.48 14.98 4.77
C LEU A 334 7.02 15.81 5.99
N GLY A 335 7.14 17.14 5.93
CA GLY A 335 6.65 18.03 6.99
C GLY A 335 5.14 17.92 7.18
N SER A 336 4.38 18.06 6.10
CA SER A 336 2.92 17.99 6.09
C SER A 336 2.39 16.59 6.46
N VAL A 337 3.07 15.54 6.00
CA VAL A 337 2.76 14.15 6.35
C VAL A 337 2.98 13.89 7.84
N ARG A 338 4.10 14.38 8.39
CA ARG A 338 4.39 14.27 9.83
C ARG A 338 3.34 14.98 10.66
N ASP A 339 2.97 16.20 10.29
CA ASP A 339 1.95 16.96 11.02
C ASP A 339 0.61 16.23 11.00
N ALA A 340 0.21 15.68 9.86
CA ALA A 340 -1.02 14.92 9.71
C ALA A 340 -1.03 13.63 10.54
N ASP A 341 0.06 12.86 10.52
CA ASP A 341 0.22 11.67 11.36
C ASP A 341 0.15 12.01 12.86
N GLY A 342 0.69 13.18 13.25
CA GLY A 342 0.55 13.75 14.59
C GLY A 342 -0.89 14.09 14.96
N MET A 343 -1.63 14.77 14.07
CA MET A 343 -3.05 15.08 14.30
C MET A 343 -3.90 13.81 14.42
N MET A 344 -3.63 12.79 13.60
CA MET A 344 -4.26 11.48 13.68
C MET A 344 -4.00 10.78 15.02
N THR A 345 -2.83 11.01 15.60
CA THR A 345 -2.50 10.49 16.93
C THR A 345 -3.23 11.28 18.01
N GLU A 346 -3.29 12.61 17.87
CA GLU A 346 -3.86 13.47 18.88
C GLU A 346 -5.38 13.30 19.03
N TRP A 347 -6.14 13.17 17.93
CA TRP A 347 -7.58 12.92 18.08
C TRP A 347 -7.90 11.54 18.69
N ARG A 348 -6.96 10.58 18.64
CA ARG A 348 -7.09 9.29 19.35
C ARG A 348 -6.72 9.45 20.82
N ASN A 349 -5.77 10.33 21.17
CA ASN A 349 -5.50 10.69 22.56
C ASN A 349 -6.73 11.35 23.21
N ILE A 350 -7.45 12.20 22.45
CA ILE A 350 -8.71 12.78 22.90
C ILE A 350 -9.73 11.68 23.19
N VAL A 351 -9.90 10.69 22.30
CA VAL A 351 -10.80 9.55 22.57
C VAL A 351 -10.37 8.77 23.82
N THR A 352 -9.07 8.48 23.97
CA THR A 352 -8.56 7.79 25.16
C THR A 352 -8.82 8.58 26.45
N SER A 353 -8.76 9.92 26.40
CA SER A 353 -9.03 10.79 27.55
C SER A 353 -10.48 10.78 28.02
N MET A 354 -11.41 10.30 27.19
CA MET A 354 -12.80 10.10 27.62
C MET A 354 -12.92 8.97 28.65
N GLY A 355 -11.99 8.00 28.68
CA GLY A 355 -12.03 6.88 29.63
C GLY A 355 -13.33 6.06 29.57
N ASP A 356 -13.76 5.53 30.72
CA ASP A 356 -14.97 4.70 30.85
C ASP A 356 -16.30 5.48 30.66
N THR A 357 -16.24 6.79 30.34
CA THR A 357 -17.46 7.59 30.11
C THR A 357 -18.16 7.28 28.79
N ILE A 358 -17.48 6.60 27.88
CA ILE A 358 -18.08 6.22 26.60
C ILE A 358 -18.76 4.86 26.75
N ASP A 359 -20.02 4.79 26.33
CA ASP A 359 -20.70 3.52 26.12
C ASP A 359 -19.89 2.64 25.16
N THR A 360 -19.44 1.47 25.61
CA THR A 360 -18.68 0.52 24.80
C THR A 360 -19.42 0.14 23.53
N ALA A 361 -20.76 0.19 23.54
CA ALA A 361 -21.59 -0.02 22.37
C ALA A 361 -21.34 1.02 21.27
N ARG A 362 -20.76 2.19 21.55
CA ARG A 362 -20.49 3.27 20.56
C ARG A 362 -19.04 3.33 20.07
N MET A 363 -18.15 2.49 20.60
CA MET A 363 -16.75 2.42 20.17
C MET A 363 -16.58 2.18 18.68
N HIS A 364 -17.44 1.35 18.10
CA HIS A 364 -17.39 1.02 16.68
C HIS A 364 -17.71 2.24 15.79
N GLU A 365 -18.65 3.10 16.20
CA GLU A 365 -18.94 4.37 15.50
C GLU A 365 -17.79 5.36 15.59
N ILE A 366 -17.13 5.44 16.76
CA ILE A 366 -15.94 6.26 16.96
C ILE A 366 -14.80 5.80 16.05
N HIS A 367 -14.50 4.51 16.00
CA HIS A 367 -13.46 3.97 15.11
C HIS A 367 -13.74 4.26 13.63
N ARG A 368 -15.02 4.24 13.24
CA ARG A 368 -15.46 4.62 11.89
C ARG A 368 -15.24 6.11 11.63
N ALA A 369 -15.64 6.98 12.54
CA ALA A 369 -15.43 8.43 12.43
C ALA A 369 -13.93 8.78 12.31
N LEU A 370 -13.09 8.16 13.14
CA LEU A 370 -11.63 8.29 13.09
C LEU A 370 -11.08 7.89 11.73
N SER A 371 -11.57 6.80 11.15
CA SER A 371 -11.12 6.31 9.84
C SER A 371 -11.52 7.22 8.68
N TYR A 372 -12.72 7.82 8.72
CA TYR A 372 -13.11 8.86 7.77
C TYR A 372 -12.27 10.12 7.95
N GLY A 373 -11.99 10.53 9.20
CA GLY A 373 -11.09 11.64 9.50
C GLY A 373 -9.70 11.42 8.94
N ASP A 374 -9.11 10.23 9.18
CA ASP A 374 -7.80 9.84 8.66
C ASP A 374 -7.75 9.99 7.12
N MET A 375 -8.74 9.42 6.41
CA MET A 375 -8.82 9.46 4.95
C MET A 375 -8.96 10.89 4.42
N SER A 376 -9.86 11.68 5.01
CA SER A 376 -10.09 13.06 4.60
C SER A 376 -8.86 13.93 4.82
N LEU A 377 -8.16 13.75 5.95
CA LEU A 377 -6.93 14.48 6.24
C LEU A 377 -5.79 14.06 5.30
N ALA A 378 -5.63 12.76 5.04
CA ALA A 378 -4.64 12.27 4.08
C ALA A 378 -4.91 12.81 2.67
N ALA A 379 -6.17 12.78 2.22
CA ALA A 379 -6.56 13.31 0.93
C ALA A 379 -6.30 14.82 0.82
N TYR A 380 -6.67 15.59 1.85
CA TYR A 380 -6.40 17.03 1.93
C TYR A 380 -4.91 17.33 1.80
N VAL A 381 -4.07 16.68 2.62
CA VAL A 381 -2.62 16.87 2.64
C VAL A 381 -1.98 16.50 1.30
N MET A 382 -2.46 15.44 0.66
CA MET A 382 -1.92 14.98 -0.62
C MET A 382 -2.45 15.75 -1.82
N GLY A 383 -3.53 16.53 -1.65
CA GLY A 383 -4.26 17.17 -2.73
C GLY A 383 -5.04 16.17 -3.60
N ILE A 384 -5.45 15.04 -3.01
CA ILE A 384 -6.23 14.01 -3.70
C ILE A 384 -7.69 14.46 -3.71
N SER A 385 -8.26 14.58 -4.91
CA SER A 385 -9.67 14.91 -5.07
C SER A 385 -10.52 13.70 -4.74
N LEU A 386 -11.36 13.83 -3.71
CA LEU A 386 -12.35 12.83 -3.36
C LEU A 386 -13.64 13.11 -4.16
N THR A 387 -14.18 12.10 -4.82
CA THR A 387 -15.45 12.17 -5.55
C THR A 387 -16.60 11.67 -4.66
N GLY A 388 -17.72 12.40 -4.66
CA GLY A 388 -18.92 12.08 -3.86
C GLY A 388 -19.63 13.35 -3.38
N GLU A 389 -20.96 13.31 -3.32
CA GLU A 389 -21.83 14.47 -3.01
C GLU A 389 -21.72 14.93 -1.54
N ASP A 390 -21.24 14.07 -0.63
CA ASP A 390 -21.21 14.32 0.83
C ASP A 390 -19.85 14.79 1.38
N LEU A 391 -18.90 15.19 0.52
CA LEU A 391 -17.55 15.54 0.95
C LEU A 391 -17.43 17.02 1.31
N GLN A 392 -17.39 17.32 2.61
CA GLN A 392 -17.16 18.66 3.12
C GLN A 392 -15.78 19.17 2.69
N LYS A 393 -15.76 20.37 2.10
CA LYS A 393 -14.52 21.05 1.69
C LYS A 393 -13.98 21.87 2.86
N TYR A 394 -12.79 21.51 3.32
CA TYR A 394 -12.10 22.20 4.41
C TYR A 394 -11.15 23.26 3.87
N GLN A 395 -11.10 24.42 4.53
CA GLN A 395 -10.16 25.50 4.18
C GLN A 395 -8.74 25.21 4.70
N CYS A 396 -8.63 24.65 5.90
CA CYS A 396 -7.36 24.23 6.51
C CYS A 396 -7.50 22.87 7.20
N LYS A 397 -6.35 22.21 7.45
CA LYS A 397 -6.29 20.90 8.13
C LYS A 397 -6.78 20.98 9.59
N GLU A 398 -6.60 22.13 10.24
CA GLU A 398 -7.02 22.37 11.62
C GLU A 398 -8.54 22.37 11.75
N SER A 399 -9.28 22.99 10.82
CA SER A 399 -10.74 22.94 10.82
C SER A 399 -11.28 21.53 10.59
N LEU A 400 -10.62 20.74 9.73
CA LEU A 400 -10.97 19.31 9.56
C LEU A 400 -10.81 18.55 10.87
N ALA A 401 -9.68 18.73 11.55
CA ALA A 401 -9.43 18.05 12.82
C ALA A 401 -10.38 18.51 13.92
N HIS A 402 -10.78 19.78 13.94
CA HIS A 402 -11.85 20.27 14.82
C HIS A 402 -13.18 19.55 14.56
N ASP A 403 -13.61 19.45 13.29
CA ASP A 403 -14.87 18.79 12.94
C ASP A 403 -14.84 17.30 13.29
N VAL A 404 -13.68 16.64 13.19
CA VAL A 404 -13.51 15.26 13.71
C VAL A 404 -13.79 15.21 15.22
N VAL A 405 -13.27 16.16 16.01
CA VAL A 405 -13.55 16.21 17.45
C VAL A 405 -15.05 16.49 17.73
N VAL A 406 -15.69 17.36 16.95
CA VAL A 406 -17.13 17.64 17.08
C VAL A 406 -17.97 16.40 16.79
N ILE A 407 -17.62 15.64 15.76
CA ILE A 407 -18.28 14.36 15.43
C ILE A 407 -18.09 13.36 16.57
N LEU A 408 -16.87 13.28 17.13
CA LEU A 408 -16.57 12.41 18.28
C LEU A 408 -17.36 12.82 19.53
N GLU A 409 -17.51 14.12 19.80
CA GLU A 409 -18.36 14.64 20.89
C GLU A 409 -19.82 14.24 20.69
N GLY A 410 -20.34 14.35 19.47
CA GLY A 410 -21.71 13.95 19.13
C GLY A 410 -21.97 12.45 19.32
N ILE A 411 -21.04 11.59 18.86
CA ILE A 411 -21.14 10.14 19.01
C ILE A 411 -20.99 9.74 20.49
N GLY A 412 -19.97 10.26 21.16
CA GLY A 412 -19.67 9.97 22.56
C GLY A 412 -20.73 10.53 23.51
N GLN A 413 -21.48 11.56 23.10
CA GLN A 413 -22.36 12.36 23.97
C GLN A 413 -21.60 12.92 25.20
N VAL A 414 -20.32 13.21 25.02
CA VAL A 414 -19.43 13.78 26.04
C VAL A 414 -18.77 15.01 25.44
N LYS A 415 -18.71 16.10 26.20
CA LYS A 415 -18.07 17.35 25.76
C LYS A 415 -16.56 17.17 25.62
N LEU A 416 -16.01 17.53 24.46
CA LEU A 416 -14.58 17.40 24.17
C LEU A 416 -13.94 18.76 23.91
N ALA A 417 -12.72 18.93 24.40
CA ALA A 417 -11.91 20.08 24.05
C ALA A 417 -11.14 19.79 22.75
N SER A 418 -11.49 20.49 21.67
CA SER A 418 -10.67 20.46 20.44
C SER A 418 -9.44 21.36 20.62
N PRO A 419 -8.21 20.84 20.40
CA PRO A 419 -6.99 21.66 20.35
C PRO A 419 -6.90 22.48 19.05
N TRP A 420 -7.76 22.20 18.07
CA TRP A 420 -7.82 22.90 16.78
C TRP A 420 -9.01 23.86 16.69
N ALA A 421 -8.82 24.96 15.94
CA ALA A 421 -9.82 26.00 15.75
C ALA A 421 -10.99 25.54 14.86
N ALA A 422 -12.20 25.98 15.21
CA ALA A 422 -13.42 25.68 14.48
C ALA A 422 -13.47 26.29 13.08
N HIS A 423 -14.30 25.72 12.22
CA HIS A 423 -14.65 26.33 10.93
C HIS A 423 -15.36 27.69 11.17
N GLU A 424 -14.99 28.74 10.43
CA GLU A 424 -15.80 29.98 10.45
C GLU A 424 -17.18 29.69 9.85
N VAL A 425 -18.23 29.67 10.68
CA VAL A 425 -19.61 29.46 10.26
C VAL A 425 -20.13 30.74 9.59
N LYS A 426 -20.23 30.76 8.26
CA LYS A 426 -21.08 31.73 7.56
C LYS A 426 -22.50 31.19 7.51
N SER A 427 -23.37 31.73 8.37
CA SER A 427 -24.82 31.47 8.35
C SER A 427 -25.40 31.72 6.96
N THR A 428 -25.96 30.69 6.35
CA THR A 428 -26.61 30.73 5.04
C THR A 428 -28.11 30.99 5.17
N ALA A 429 -28.50 32.27 5.12
CA ALA A 429 -29.79 32.65 4.54
C ALA A 429 -29.53 33.08 3.08
N ALA A 430 -30.19 32.40 2.15
CA ALA A 430 -29.84 32.35 0.74
C ALA A 430 -29.94 33.70 0.00
N ALA A 431 -28.92 34.00 -0.83
CA ALA A 431 -29.11 34.48 -2.19
C ALA A 431 -27.83 34.26 -2.99
N ALA A 432 -27.99 33.81 -4.23
CA ALA A 432 -26.96 33.39 -5.16
C ALA A 432 -25.89 34.46 -5.43
N SER A 433 -24.61 34.04 -5.43
CA SER A 433 -23.69 34.08 -6.58
C SER A 433 -22.23 34.23 -6.15
N SER A 434 -21.42 33.32 -6.69
CA SER A 434 -20.00 33.44 -7.07
C SER A 434 -18.98 34.19 -6.22
N SER A 435 -17.86 33.48 -6.06
CA SER A 435 -16.46 33.94 -5.91
C SER A 435 -15.96 34.29 -4.51
N SER A 436 -14.90 33.58 -4.15
CA SER A 436 -14.09 33.72 -2.95
C SER A 436 -13.38 35.08 -2.89
N GLN A 437 -13.56 35.82 -1.80
CA GLN A 437 -12.62 36.85 -1.37
C GLN A 437 -12.21 36.61 0.09
N ALA A 438 -10.89 36.65 0.29
CA ALA A 438 -10.21 36.56 1.57
C ALA A 438 -10.73 37.60 2.57
N ALA A 439 -10.69 37.26 3.86
CA ALA A 439 -11.09 38.16 4.95
C ALA A 439 -10.28 39.47 4.90
N ARG A 440 -10.97 40.60 4.69
CA ARG A 440 -10.41 41.95 4.87
C ARG A 440 -10.43 42.30 6.36
N LYS A 441 -9.27 42.59 6.94
CA LYS A 441 -9.17 43.24 8.26
C LYS A 441 -9.93 44.56 8.21
N SER A 442 -10.86 44.77 9.15
CA SER A 442 -11.55 46.05 9.28
C SER A 442 -10.71 47.01 10.13
N ILE A 443 -10.21 48.09 9.52
CA ILE A 443 -9.52 49.21 10.19
C ILE A 443 -10.47 50.42 10.17
N MET A 444 -10.47 51.22 11.25
CA MET A 444 -11.28 52.44 11.37
C MET A 444 -10.80 53.51 10.37
N ARG A 445 -11.71 54.07 9.57
CA ARG A 445 -11.40 55.05 8.52
C ARG A 445 -11.31 56.46 9.09
N GLU A 446 -10.20 57.18 8.84
CA GLU A 446 -10.09 58.62 9.09
C GLU A 446 -10.66 59.41 7.89
N LEU A 447 -11.62 60.30 8.17
CA LEU A 447 -12.18 61.24 7.19
C LEU A 447 -11.51 62.62 7.37
N ALA A 448 -11.27 63.31 6.25
CA ALA A 448 -10.91 64.72 6.24
C ALA A 448 -12.16 65.59 6.55
N ALA A 449 -11.94 66.87 6.90
CA ALA A 449 -13.01 67.80 7.28
C ALA A 449 -14.04 68.07 6.16
N ASP A 450 -13.73 67.72 4.92
CA ASP A 450 -14.62 67.81 3.75
C ASP A 450 -15.38 66.50 3.45
N GLY A 451 -15.22 65.47 4.30
CA GLY A 451 -15.86 64.16 4.16
C GLY A 451 -15.13 63.17 3.25
N SER A 452 -13.98 63.52 2.68
CA SER A 452 -13.16 62.61 1.86
C SER A 452 -12.30 61.66 2.73
N VAL A 453 -12.01 60.44 2.25
CA VAL A 453 -11.18 59.49 2.99
C VAL A 453 -9.71 59.86 2.87
N LYS A 454 -9.04 60.02 4.03
CA LYS A 454 -7.68 60.55 4.14
C LYS A 454 -6.62 59.68 3.47
N ASP A 455 -6.82 58.36 3.42
CA ASP A 455 -5.93 57.40 2.74
C ASP A 455 -6.65 56.64 1.60
N SER A 456 -6.90 57.35 0.49
CA SER A 456 -7.60 56.78 -0.67
C SER A 456 -6.80 55.67 -1.38
N ALA A 457 -5.48 55.65 -1.22
CA ALA A 457 -4.61 54.64 -1.83
C ALA A 457 -4.68 53.30 -1.09
N GLU A 458 -4.76 53.34 0.26
CA GLU A 458 -4.93 52.16 1.09
C GLU A 458 -6.30 51.48 0.87
N LEU A 459 -7.35 52.28 0.64
CA LEU A 459 -8.69 51.78 0.26
C LEU A 459 -8.71 51.00 -1.06
N LEU A 460 -7.99 51.49 -2.07
CA LEU A 460 -7.88 50.80 -3.37
C LEU A 460 -7.05 49.51 -3.22
N LYS A 461 -6.01 49.53 -2.38
CA LYS A 461 -5.19 48.37 -2.04
C LYS A 461 -6.00 47.28 -1.33
N GLU A 462 -6.82 47.64 -0.34
CA GLU A 462 -7.78 46.73 0.28
C GLU A 462 -8.73 46.13 -0.76
N ALA A 463 -9.17 46.94 -1.73
CA ALA A 463 -10.03 46.52 -2.83
C ALA A 463 -9.40 45.45 -3.75
N GLY A 464 -8.11 45.16 -3.57
CA GLY A 464 -7.33 44.18 -4.33
C GLY A 464 -6.58 44.79 -5.52
N PHE A 465 -6.42 46.11 -5.54
CA PHE A 465 -5.82 46.86 -6.64
C PHE A 465 -4.65 47.73 -6.15
N GLU A 466 -3.47 47.55 -6.73
CA GLU A 466 -2.26 48.29 -6.39
C GLU A 466 -1.66 49.00 -7.62
N ALA A 467 -0.90 50.08 -7.38
CA ALA A 467 -0.12 50.71 -8.44
C ALA A 467 0.87 49.70 -9.06
N GLY A 468 1.01 49.74 -10.39
CA GLY A 468 1.77 48.79 -11.21
C GLY A 468 0.96 47.58 -11.69
N GLN A 469 -0.27 47.38 -11.20
CA GLN A 469 -1.12 46.27 -11.66
C GLN A 469 -1.86 46.62 -12.95
N HIS A 470 -1.96 45.63 -13.84
CA HIS A 470 -2.78 45.71 -15.03
C HIS A 470 -4.22 45.34 -14.69
N VAL A 471 -5.15 46.24 -15.02
CA VAL A 471 -6.58 46.09 -14.74
C VAL A 471 -7.38 46.17 -16.02
N ARG A 472 -8.52 45.46 -16.03
CA ARG A 472 -9.47 45.45 -17.13
C ARG A 472 -10.88 45.69 -16.62
N ARG A 473 -11.61 46.58 -17.27
CA ARG A 473 -13.03 46.84 -17.02
C ARG A 473 -13.87 45.74 -17.62
N LYS A 474 -14.78 45.16 -16.83
CA LYS A 474 -15.57 43.98 -17.21
C LYS A 474 -16.56 44.29 -18.33
N ALA A 475 -17.13 45.49 -18.35
CA ALA A 475 -18.21 45.87 -19.26
C ALA A 475 -17.77 45.93 -20.74
N ASP A 476 -16.58 46.48 -21.00
CA ASP A 476 -16.11 46.77 -22.37
C ASP A 476 -14.67 46.32 -22.63
N GLN A 477 -14.07 45.60 -21.68
CA GLN A 477 -12.72 45.06 -21.77
C GLN A 477 -11.62 46.11 -21.90
N GLU A 478 -11.91 47.40 -21.62
CA GLU A 478 -10.87 48.43 -21.57
C GLU A 478 -9.82 48.08 -20.51
N SER A 479 -8.55 48.22 -20.86
CA SER A 479 -7.44 47.85 -19.97
C SER A 479 -6.40 48.94 -19.82
N GLY A 480 -5.77 48.99 -18.65
CA GLY A 480 -4.62 49.85 -18.40
C GLY A 480 -3.87 49.44 -17.14
N GLU A 481 -2.71 50.04 -16.95
CA GLU A 481 -1.89 49.88 -15.75
C GLU A 481 -2.21 50.97 -14.73
N ILE A 482 -2.43 50.60 -13.47
CA ILE A 482 -2.66 51.59 -12.40
C ILE A 482 -1.37 52.34 -12.09
N LEU A 483 -1.37 53.66 -12.25
CA LEU A 483 -0.21 54.50 -11.92
C LEU A 483 -0.27 55.04 -10.49
N SER A 484 -1.40 55.65 -10.12
CA SER A 484 -1.58 56.26 -8.79
C SER A 484 -3.06 56.55 -8.51
N VAL A 485 -3.37 56.85 -7.24
CA VAL A 485 -4.68 57.32 -6.78
C VAL A 485 -4.54 58.76 -6.29
N GLU A 486 -5.36 59.66 -6.84
CA GLU A 486 -5.36 61.08 -6.48
C GLU A 486 -6.82 61.54 -6.31
N LYS A 487 -7.18 62.08 -5.14
CA LYS A 487 -8.50 62.70 -4.88
C LYS A 487 -9.70 61.81 -5.27
N GLY A 488 -9.66 60.52 -4.91
CA GLY A 488 -10.74 59.57 -5.22
C GLY A 488 -10.85 59.16 -6.69
N ARG A 489 -9.81 59.39 -7.50
CA ARG A 489 -9.71 58.90 -8.89
C ARG A 489 -8.45 58.09 -9.11
N VAL A 490 -8.56 57.03 -9.90
CA VAL A 490 -7.47 56.13 -10.28
C VAL A 490 -6.91 56.58 -11.63
N ARG A 491 -5.59 56.78 -11.71
CA ARG A 491 -4.89 57.09 -12.97
C ARG A 491 -4.47 55.78 -13.64
N LEU A 492 -4.96 55.53 -14.85
CA LEU A 492 -4.62 54.35 -15.64
C LEU A 492 -3.80 54.75 -16.87
N LYS A 493 -2.73 54.00 -17.17
CA LYS A 493 -1.99 54.07 -18.43
C LYS A 493 -2.54 53.04 -19.40
N GLN A 494 -3.15 53.47 -20.49
CA GLN A 494 -3.68 52.59 -21.54
C GLN A 494 -2.56 52.08 -22.46
N ALA A 495 -2.83 51.02 -23.23
CA ALA A 495 -1.86 50.41 -24.14
C ALA A 495 -1.29 51.38 -25.20
N GLY A 496 -2.04 52.43 -25.56
CA GLY A 496 -1.59 53.52 -26.45
C GLY A 496 -0.66 54.56 -25.80
N GLY A 497 -0.38 54.43 -24.50
CA GLY A 497 0.45 55.37 -23.73
C GLY A 497 -0.32 56.50 -23.04
N ASP A 498 -1.59 56.69 -23.38
CA ASP A 498 -2.45 57.72 -22.79
C ASP A 498 -2.75 57.44 -21.31
N VAL A 499 -2.77 58.51 -20.50
CA VAL A 499 -3.10 58.43 -19.07
C VAL A 499 -4.50 58.99 -18.83
N VAL A 500 -5.42 58.10 -18.47
CA VAL A 500 -6.82 58.43 -18.19
C VAL A 500 -7.12 58.43 -16.70
N ARG A 501 -8.12 59.22 -16.27
CA ARG A 501 -8.57 59.30 -14.87
C ARG A 501 -9.95 58.66 -14.75
N VAL A 502 -10.05 57.59 -13.98
CA VAL A 502 -11.29 56.83 -13.78
C VAL A 502 -11.76 56.98 -12.33
N SER A 503 -13.07 56.98 -12.10
CA SER A 503 -13.61 57.03 -10.73
C SER A 503 -13.16 55.81 -9.92
N MET A 504 -12.75 56.04 -8.67
CA MET A 504 -12.40 54.97 -7.74
C MET A 504 -13.62 54.10 -7.37
N ASP A 505 -14.83 54.65 -7.44
CA ASP A 505 -16.07 53.93 -7.10
C ASP A 505 -16.30 52.71 -8.00
N GLY A 506 -15.92 52.78 -9.28
CA GLY A 506 -16.03 51.64 -10.19
C GLY A 506 -15.10 50.47 -9.81
N PHE A 507 -13.94 50.77 -9.20
CA PHE A 507 -13.03 49.74 -8.69
C PHE A 507 -13.59 49.10 -7.41
N LEU A 508 -14.11 49.92 -6.50
CA LEU A 508 -14.72 49.45 -5.25
C LEU A 508 -16.03 48.68 -5.52
N GLY A 509 -16.78 49.06 -6.55
CA GLY A 509 -18.00 48.40 -7.02
C GLY A 509 -17.76 47.13 -7.84
N GLY A 510 -16.49 46.73 -8.06
CA GLY A 510 -16.15 45.48 -8.73
C GLY A 510 -16.30 45.50 -10.26
N GLU A 511 -16.36 46.67 -10.89
CA GLU A 511 -16.43 46.84 -12.35
C GLU A 511 -15.10 46.52 -13.04
N TRP A 512 -14.00 46.54 -12.28
CA TRP A 512 -12.64 46.26 -12.74
C TRP A 512 -12.13 44.94 -12.17
N SER A 513 -11.17 44.32 -12.86
CA SER A 513 -10.47 43.11 -12.41
C SER A 513 -9.01 43.14 -12.80
N VAL A 514 -8.13 42.64 -11.94
CA VAL A 514 -6.69 42.47 -12.25
C VAL A 514 -6.53 41.35 -13.27
N PHE A 515 -5.67 41.56 -14.26
CA PHE A 515 -5.30 40.53 -15.23
C PHE A 515 -3.79 40.58 -15.50
N ILE A 516 -3.22 39.45 -15.91
CA ILE A 516 -1.84 39.37 -16.39
C ILE A 516 -1.89 39.50 -17.91
N PRO A 517 -1.23 40.50 -18.53
CA PRO A 517 -1.13 40.60 -19.98
C PRO A 517 -0.56 39.32 -20.57
N LYS A 518 -1.12 38.85 -21.69
CA LYS A 518 -0.54 37.69 -22.40
C LYS A 518 0.90 38.04 -22.78
N PRO A 519 1.90 37.22 -22.44
CA PRO A 519 3.27 37.47 -22.89
C PRO A 519 3.29 37.46 -24.41
N GLU A 520 4.12 38.32 -25.00
CA GLU A 520 4.34 38.28 -26.45
C GLU A 520 4.86 36.91 -26.88
N PRO A 521 4.49 36.42 -28.09
CA PRO A 521 4.96 35.15 -28.58
C PRO A 521 6.49 35.10 -28.51
N HIS A 522 7.03 34.13 -27.78
CA HIS A 522 8.45 33.86 -27.83
C HIS A 522 8.79 33.28 -29.20
N VAL A 523 9.26 34.13 -30.11
CA VAL A 523 9.70 33.74 -31.44
C VAL A 523 11.07 33.09 -31.30
N ILE A 524 11.12 31.77 -31.48
CA ILE A 524 12.38 31.05 -31.65
C ILE A 524 12.83 31.28 -33.10
N GLU A 525 13.74 32.22 -33.31
CA GLU A 525 14.26 32.55 -34.66
C GLU A 525 15.19 31.46 -35.20
N ASP A 526 16.01 30.88 -34.33
CA ASP A 526 16.90 29.78 -34.68
C ASP A 526 16.42 28.46 -34.07
N VAL A 527 15.67 27.70 -34.86
CA VAL A 527 15.20 26.36 -34.49
C VAL A 527 16.32 25.31 -34.52
N PHE A 528 17.45 25.58 -35.18
CA PHE A 528 18.55 24.61 -35.33
C PHE A 528 19.21 24.29 -33.99
N GLN A 529 19.25 25.24 -33.05
CA GLN A 529 19.78 25.01 -31.70
C GLN A 529 18.96 23.97 -30.90
N TYR A 530 17.72 23.72 -31.30
CA TYR A 530 16.81 22.75 -30.66
C TYR A 530 16.70 21.43 -31.44
N PHE A 531 17.46 21.25 -32.51
CA PHE A 531 17.45 20.00 -33.25
C PHE A 531 17.99 18.86 -32.39
N PRO A 532 17.54 17.62 -32.60
CA PRO A 532 18.03 16.45 -31.87
C PRO A 532 19.56 16.31 -31.92
N THR A 533 20.20 16.75 -33.01
CA THR A 533 21.66 16.73 -33.16
C THR A 533 22.39 17.60 -32.13
N GLN A 534 21.74 18.66 -31.63
CA GLN A 534 22.27 19.54 -30.57
C GLN A 534 21.94 19.04 -29.16
N SER A 535 21.04 18.06 -29.02
CA SER A 535 20.64 17.49 -27.73
C SER A 535 21.68 16.48 -27.22
N PRO A 536 22.32 16.74 -26.05
CA PRO A 536 23.25 15.77 -25.45
C PRO A 536 22.58 14.43 -25.12
N GLU A 537 21.30 14.45 -24.77
CA GLU A 537 20.54 13.23 -24.46
C GLU A 537 20.30 12.38 -25.71
N TYR A 538 19.97 13.02 -26.83
CA TYR A 538 19.81 12.31 -28.09
C TYR A 538 21.12 11.66 -28.56
N GLN A 539 22.26 12.35 -28.40
CA GLN A 539 23.58 11.78 -28.70
C GLN A 539 23.91 10.57 -27.82
N LYS A 540 23.54 10.59 -26.53
CA LYS A 540 23.70 9.43 -25.63
C LYS A 540 22.89 8.22 -26.08
N GLN A 541 21.64 8.43 -26.50
CA GLN A 541 20.77 7.34 -26.98
C GLN A 541 21.27 6.76 -28.30
N LYS A 542 21.73 7.61 -29.23
CA LYS A 542 22.38 7.17 -30.47
C LYS A 542 23.60 6.29 -30.17
N LEU A 543 24.47 6.73 -29.27
CA LEU A 543 25.66 5.97 -28.87
C LEU A 543 25.27 4.63 -28.23
N LEU A 544 24.27 4.62 -27.35
CA LEU A 544 23.77 3.38 -26.76
C LEU A 544 23.31 2.36 -27.82
N ALA A 545 22.64 2.83 -28.89
CA ALA A 545 22.26 1.98 -30.01
C ALA A 545 23.47 1.42 -30.78
N GLU A 546 24.50 2.24 -31.03
CA GLU A 546 25.76 1.80 -31.65
C GLU A 546 26.46 0.72 -30.79
N LEU A 547 26.47 0.89 -29.47
CA LEU A 547 27.05 -0.09 -28.53
C LEU A 547 26.35 -1.45 -28.58
N TYR A 548 25.01 -1.47 -28.66
CA TYR A 548 24.27 -2.72 -28.82
C TYR A 548 24.62 -3.44 -30.12
N LEU A 549 24.74 -2.69 -31.23
CA LEU A 549 25.08 -3.26 -32.53
C LEU A 549 26.52 -3.80 -32.55
N ASP A 550 27.50 -3.06 -32.03
CA ASP A 550 28.88 -3.55 -31.99
C ASP A 550 29.05 -4.73 -31.02
N MET A 551 28.34 -4.74 -29.88
CA MET A 551 28.35 -5.87 -28.95
C MET A 551 27.74 -7.12 -29.58
N HIS A 552 26.68 -6.96 -30.39
CA HIS A 552 26.08 -8.05 -31.14
C HIS A 552 27.05 -8.63 -32.19
N GLU A 553 27.72 -7.77 -32.98
CA GLU A 553 28.72 -8.24 -33.95
C GLU A 553 29.93 -8.91 -33.29
N LEU A 554 30.38 -8.38 -32.14
CA LEU A 554 31.44 -8.99 -31.35
C LEU A 554 31.02 -10.37 -30.82
N PHE A 555 29.76 -10.51 -30.40
CA PHE A 555 29.19 -11.78 -29.99
C PHE A 555 29.14 -12.77 -31.15
N GLU A 556 28.58 -12.39 -32.30
CA GLU A 556 28.49 -13.25 -33.50
C GLU A 556 29.86 -13.73 -33.96
N LYS A 557 30.88 -12.86 -33.92
CA LYS A 557 32.25 -13.22 -34.25
C LYS A 557 32.82 -14.33 -33.35
N HIS A 558 32.41 -14.37 -32.08
CA HIS A 558 32.93 -15.30 -31.09
C HIS A 558 31.95 -16.44 -30.74
N SER A 559 30.71 -16.41 -31.21
CA SER A 559 29.68 -17.43 -30.97
C SER A 559 30.02 -18.76 -31.63
N GLN A 560 30.81 -18.73 -32.71
CA GLN A 560 31.30 -19.91 -33.43
C GLN A 560 32.62 -20.47 -32.86
N ASN A 561 33.09 -19.97 -31.71
CA ASN A 561 34.33 -20.45 -31.11
C ASN A 561 34.19 -21.95 -30.73
N PRO A 562 35.00 -22.86 -31.31
CA PRO A 562 34.83 -24.29 -31.12
C PRO A 562 35.05 -24.73 -29.67
N TYR A 563 35.74 -23.92 -28.86
CA TYR A 563 36.00 -24.20 -27.44
C TYR A 563 34.78 -23.93 -26.55
N LEU A 564 33.73 -23.26 -27.03
CA LEU A 564 32.48 -23.08 -26.27
C LEU A 564 31.79 -24.40 -25.95
N SER A 565 31.92 -25.40 -26.83
CA SER A 565 31.42 -26.77 -26.61
C SER A 565 32.13 -27.50 -25.46
N LYS A 566 33.28 -26.99 -25.01
CA LYS A 566 34.06 -27.53 -23.88
C LYS A 566 33.76 -26.83 -22.56
N LEU A 567 32.64 -26.10 -22.47
CA LEU A 567 32.19 -25.44 -21.26
C LEU A 567 30.90 -26.06 -20.74
N ARG A 568 30.78 -26.14 -19.42
CA ARG A 568 29.56 -26.52 -18.72
C ARG A 568 29.21 -25.45 -17.69
N LEU A 569 27.93 -25.11 -17.60
CA LEU A 569 27.42 -24.15 -16.63
C LEU A 569 26.91 -24.88 -15.39
N LEU A 570 27.46 -24.54 -14.22
CA LEU A 570 26.93 -24.93 -12.93
C LEU A 570 26.02 -23.79 -12.44
N LEU A 571 24.80 -24.10 -12.02
CA LEU A 571 23.81 -23.09 -11.59
C LEU A 571 23.47 -23.16 -10.09
N LYS A 572 23.58 -24.35 -9.50
CA LYS A 572 23.33 -24.63 -8.07
C LYS A 572 24.32 -25.70 -7.59
N PRO A 573 24.78 -25.67 -6.33
CA PRO A 573 24.54 -24.61 -5.33
C PRO A 573 25.33 -23.33 -5.61
N ARG A 574 26.39 -23.39 -6.42
CA ARG A 574 27.20 -22.24 -6.84
C ARG A 574 27.15 -22.07 -8.35
N LYS A 575 27.04 -20.83 -8.81
CA LYS A 575 27.07 -20.48 -10.24
C LYS A 575 28.50 -20.45 -10.75
N ALA A 576 28.89 -21.31 -11.67
CA ALA A 576 30.27 -21.34 -12.18
C ALA A 576 30.32 -21.81 -13.64
N VAL A 577 31.43 -21.52 -14.31
CA VAL A 577 31.76 -22.06 -15.63
C VAL A 577 32.90 -23.05 -15.45
N GLU A 578 32.65 -24.33 -15.78
CA GLU A 578 33.61 -25.42 -15.68
C GLU A 578 34.04 -25.88 -17.07
N VAL A 579 35.32 -26.23 -17.20
CA VAL A 579 35.93 -26.71 -18.44
C VAL A 579 35.81 -28.23 -18.52
N THR A 580 35.32 -28.76 -19.64
CA THR A 580 35.10 -30.21 -19.85
C THR A 580 36.18 -30.88 -20.71
N GLY A 581 37.17 -30.12 -21.21
CA GLY A 581 38.30 -30.65 -21.98
C GLY A 581 39.40 -29.61 -22.21
N THR A 582 40.49 -29.95 -22.90
CA THR A 582 41.64 -29.04 -23.02
C THR A 582 41.36 -27.84 -23.93
N ILE A 583 41.66 -26.63 -23.46
CA ILE A 583 41.60 -25.36 -24.21
C ILE A 583 42.98 -24.69 -24.19
N PRO A 584 43.62 -24.44 -25.35
CA PRO A 584 44.91 -23.76 -25.38
C PRO A 584 44.83 -22.32 -24.88
N LYS A 585 45.96 -21.79 -24.41
CA LYS A 585 46.12 -20.38 -24.00
C LYS A 585 45.62 -19.42 -25.09
N GLN A 586 44.86 -18.40 -24.68
CA GLN A 586 44.33 -17.33 -25.55
C GLN A 586 43.45 -17.81 -26.72
N LYS A 587 42.69 -18.89 -26.53
CA LYS A 587 41.78 -19.42 -27.55
C LYS A 587 40.30 -19.39 -27.16
N LEU A 588 39.98 -19.28 -25.88
CA LEU A 588 38.62 -19.08 -25.41
C LEU A 588 38.32 -17.59 -25.33
N PHE A 589 37.20 -17.19 -25.93
CA PHE A 589 36.70 -15.82 -25.89
C PHE A 589 35.23 -15.83 -25.46
N LEU A 590 34.88 -15.03 -24.44
CA LEU A 590 33.49 -14.88 -23.99
C LEU A 590 33.09 -13.41 -24.10
N CYS A 591 32.13 -13.14 -24.99
CA CYS A 591 31.58 -11.80 -25.19
C CYS A 591 30.43 -11.58 -24.18
N PRO A 592 30.49 -10.55 -23.31
CA PRO A 592 29.43 -10.25 -22.36
C PRO A 592 28.24 -9.52 -23.03
N ALA A 593 27.69 -10.08 -24.10
CA ALA A 593 26.47 -9.56 -24.71
C ALA A 593 25.28 -9.66 -23.75
N SER A 594 24.54 -8.55 -23.60
CA SER A 594 23.39 -8.41 -22.71
C SER A 594 22.35 -7.49 -23.35
N VAL A 595 21.09 -7.65 -22.92
CA VAL A 595 20.00 -6.71 -23.20
C VAL A 595 20.00 -5.51 -22.25
N GLN A 596 21.00 -5.41 -21.37
CA GLN A 596 21.13 -4.35 -20.37
C GLN A 596 22.51 -3.69 -20.44
N ILE A 597 22.60 -2.60 -21.21
CA ILE A 597 23.71 -1.65 -21.18
C ILE A 597 23.19 -0.35 -20.54
N LYS A 598 23.77 0.04 -19.40
CA LYS A 598 23.40 1.25 -18.64
C LYS A 598 24.45 2.33 -18.81
N HIS A 599 24.03 3.59 -18.88
CA HIS A 599 24.93 4.73 -18.76
C HIS A 599 24.82 5.34 -17.35
N SER A 600 25.96 5.62 -16.71
CA SER A 600 26.02 6.22 -15.38
C SER A 600 27.41 6.82 -15.14
N SER A 601 27.50 7.91 -14.36
CA SER A 601 28.77 8.50 -13.94
C SER A 601 29.52 7.65 -12.91
N LYS A 602 28.81 6.74 -12.21
CA LYS A 602 29.37 5.77 -11.26
C LYS A 602 29.03 4.34 -11.70
N GLN A 603 29.87 3.36 -11.36
CA GLN A 603 29.58 1.95 -11.61
C GLN A 603 28.29 1.51 -10.90
N PRO A 604 27.26 1.05 -11.63
CA PRO A 604 26.08 0.44 -11.02
C PRO A 604 26.47 -0.81 -10.22
N GLU A 605 25.81 -1.04 -9.07
CA GLU A 605 26.11 -2.19 -8.20
C GLU A 605 25.94 -3.55 -8.90
N ASP A 606 25.04 -3.60 -9.87
CA ASP A 606 24.63 -4.76 -10.64
C ASP A 606 25.39 -4.91 -11.97
N ALA A 607 26.25 -3.96 -12.34
CA ALA A 607 26.98 -4.04 -13.60
C ALA A 607 28.36 -4.70 -13.44
N MET A 608 28.72 -5.56 -14.39
CA MET A 608 29.88 -6.45 -14.28
C MET A 608 31.05 -6.04 -15.18
N PHE A 609 30.78 -5.43 -16.34
CA PHE A 609 31.83 -5.01 -17.27
C PHE A 609 31.64 -3.56 -17.68
N GLN A 610 32.73 -2.79 -17.66
CA GLN A 610 32.74 -1.44 -18.18
C GLN A 610 33.02 -1.47 -19.69
N ILE A 611 32.32 -0.63 -20.44
CA ILE A 611 32.73 -0.25 -21.79
C ILE A 611 33.67 0.94 -21.64
N ALA A 612 34.93 0.79 -22.03
CA ALA A 612 35.96 1.77 -21.74
C ALA A 612 35.93 2.96 -22.72
N THR A 613 36.49 4.08 -22.24
CA THR A 613 36.45 5.45 -22.76
C THR A 613 35.13 6.20 -22.45
N PRO A 614 35.15 7.18 -21.53
CA PRO A 614 33.99 8.02 -21.26
C PRO A 614 33.70 8.99 -22.42
N MET A 615 32.43 9.34 -22.60
CA MET A 615 32.02 10.47 -23.44
C MET A 615 31.16 11.42 -22.61
N ALA A 616 31.57 12.70 -22.53
CA ALA A 616 30.86 13.74 -21.78
C ALA A 616 30.46 13.31 -20.34
N ASP A 617 31.44 12.83 -19.57
CA ASP A 617 31.31 12.36 -18.17
C ASP A 617 30.36 11.16 -17.94
N CYS A 618 29.96 10.47 -19.02
CA CYS A 618 29.13 9.27 -18.95
C CYS A 618 29.94 8.01 -19.28
N TYR A 619 29.88 7.02 -18.37
CA TYR A 619 30.42 5.68 -18.59
C TYR A 619 29.29 4.70 -18.92
N PHE A 620 29.60 3.70 -19.75
CA PHE A 620 28.66 2.65 -20.10
C PHE A 620 29.07 1.34 -19.44
N TRP A 621 28.07 0.61 -18.96
CA TRP A 621 28.25 -0.59 -18.16
C TRP A 621 27.33 -1.70 -18.65
N VAL A 622 27.91 -2.87 -18.86
CA VAL A 622 27.19 -4.09 -19.23
C VAL A 622 26.73 -4.79 -17.96
N GLN A 623 25.42 -4.97 -17.85
CA GLN A 623 24.78 -5.65 -16.74
C GLN A 623 24.42 -7.10 -17.10
N PRO A 624 24.62 -8.07 -16.18
CA PRO A 624 24.14 -9.43 -16.36
C PRO A 624 22.62 -9.50 -16.54
N TYR A 625 22.18 -10.13 -17.64
CA TYR A 625 20.80 -10.60 -17.82
C TYR A 625 20.83 -12.13 -17.91
N MET A 626 20.04 -12.80 -17.08
CA MET A 626 19.96 -14.27 -17.06
C MET A 626 18.51 -14.72 -16.93
N GLN A 627 18.05 -15.55 -17.86
CA GLN A 627 16.73 -16.15 -17.87
C GLN A 627 16.88 -17.65 -18.10
N LEU A 628 16.53 -18.47 -17.10
CA LEU A 628 16.52 -19.93 -17.24
C LEU A 628 15.23 -20.39 -17.93
N PRO A 629 15.27 -21.49 -18.71
CA PRO A 629 14.04 -22.19 -19.13
C PRO A 629 13.23 -22.59 -17.89
N LYS A 630 11.90 -22.44 -17.94
CA LYS A 630 11.03 -22.75 -16.78
C LYS A 630 10.55 -24.20 -16.81
N ALA A 631 10.43 -24.81 -17.99
CA ALA A 631 10.10 -26.21 -18.21
C ALA A 631 10.83 -26.78 -19.44
N GLU A 632 10.84 -28.11 -19.55
CA GLU A 632 11.34 -28.84 -20.72
C GLU A 632 10.44 -28.52 -21.93
N GLY A 633 11.00 -27.91 -22.99
CA GLY A 633 10.25 -27.46 -24.17
C GLY A 633 9.95 -25.96 -24.24
N ASP A 634 10.26 -25.18 -23.19
CA ASP A 634 10.18 -23.71 -23.24
C ASP A 634 11.24 -23.12 -24.18
N ALA A 635 11.01 -21.88 -24.66
CA ALA A 635 11.99 -21.11 -25.41
C ALA A 635 13.35 -21.10 -24.68
N ALA A 636 14.42 -21.33 -25.46
CA ALA A 636 15.80 -21.35 -24.96
C ALA A 636 16.05 -20.06 -24.16
N GLY A 637 16.22 -20.21 -22.85
CA GLY A 637 16.46 -19.08 -21.95
C GLY A 637 17.69 -18.27 -22.36
N PHE A 638 17.89 -17.10 -21.75
CA PHE A 638 19.07 -16.28 -21.99
C PHE A 638 20.14 -16.58 -20.93
N LEU A 639 21.21 -17.28 -21.31
CA LEU A 639 22.36 -17.55 -20.45
C LEU A 639 23.65 -17.23 -21.19
N ASN A 640 24.37 -16.22 -20.71
CA ASN A 640 25.69 -15.88 -21.23
C ASN A 640 26.78 -16.30 -20.22
N PRO A 641 27.71 -17.22 -20.58
CA PRO A 641 28.77 -17.70 -19.70
C PRO A 641 29.67 -16.60 -19.14
N ALA A 642 29.82 -15.47 -19.86
CA ALA A 642 30.65 -14.35 -19.40
C ALA A 642 30.21 -13.81 -18.03
N PHE A 643 28.90 -13.84 -17.73
CA PHE A 643 28.35 -13.36 -16.46
C PHE A 643 28.43 -14.38 -15.32
N LEU A 644 28.95 -15.58 -15.60
CA LEU A 644 29.12 -16.66 -14.63
C LEU A 644 30.60 -16.88 -14.25
N VAL A 645 31.52 -16.19 -14.92
CA VAL A 645 32.95 -16.16 -14.55
C VAL A 645 33.10 -15.37 -13.26
N GLN A 646 33.62 -15.99 -12.21
CA GLN A 646 33.66 -15.37 -10.88
C GLN A 646 34.89 -14.49 -10.68
N GLY A 647 34.72 -13.40 -9.92
CA GLY A 647 35.81 -12.53 -9.51
C GLY A 647 36.54 -13.05 -8.27
N LEU A 648 37.86 -13.20 -8.33
CA LEU A 648 38.73 -13.44 -7.17
C LEU A 648 39.49 -12.17 -6.78
N THR A 649 39.74 -11.97 -5.49
CA THR A 649 40.57 -10.88 -4.96
C THR A 649 42.06 -11.20 -5.04
N ASP A 650 42.43 -12.46 -4.85
CA ASP A 650 43.81 -12.93 -4.86
C ASP A 650 44.22 -13.36 -6.28
N ALA A 651 45.49 -13.12 -6.64
CA ALA A 651 46.01 -13.43 -7.97
C ALA A 651 46.11 -14.95 -8.24
N ASP A 652 46.12 -15.76 -7.18
CA ASP A 652 46.20 -17.21 -7.25
C ASP A 652 44.89 -17.82 -7.77
N GLY A 653 44.97 -18.55 -8.88
CA GLY A 653 43.82 -19.24 -9.50
C GLY A 653 43.14 -18.46 -10.62
N LEU A 654 43.62 -17.26 -10.98
CA LEU A 654 43.11 -16.51 -12.14
C LEU A 654 43.48 -17.18 -13.45
N ASN A 655 42.49 -17.38 -14.32
CA ASN A 655 42.70 -17.98 -15.63
C ASN A 655 41.99 -17.23 -16.78
N MET A 656 41.18 -16.22 -16.47
CA MET A 656 40.54 -15.31 -17.42
C MET A 656 40.96 -13.86 -17.19
N GLU A 657 41.12 -13.11 -18.27
CA GLU A 657 41.33 -11.65 -18.28
C GLU A 657 40.24 -10.95 -19.10
N VAL A 658 39.96 -9.68 -18.77
CA VAL A 658 39.12 -8.81 -19.60
C VAL A 658 40.03 -8.00 -20.53
N ILE A 659 39.96 -8.30 -21.82
CA ILE A 659 40.59 -7.50 -22.87
C ILE A 659 39.57 -6.54 -23.49
N HIS A 660 40.05 -5.53 -24.19
CA HIS A 660 39.22 -4.51 -24.82
C HIS A 660 39.39 -4.52 -26.35
N VAL A 661 38.27 -4.57 -27.07
CA VAL A 661 38.21 -4.57 -28.53
C VAL A 661 37.62 -3.26 -29.02
N LYS A 662 38.23 -2.64 -30.04
CA LYS A 662 37.73 -1.40 -30.62
C LYS A 662 36.36 -1.62 -31.28
N SER A 663 35.43 -0.73 -30.99
CA SER A 663 34.14 -0.65 -31.69
C SER A 663 34.37 -0.34 -33.18
N THR A 664 33.54 -0.94 -34.04
CA THR A 664 33.63 -0.74 -35.50
C THR A 664 32.96 0.57 -35.92
N ARG A 665 31.92 0.99 -35.19
CA ARG A 665 31.14 2.21 -35.44
C ARG A 665 31.75 3.45 -34.78
N ASN A 666 32.37 3.28 -33.62
CA ASN A 666 32.96 4.37 -32.83
C ASN A 666 34.38 4.02 -32.37
N LYS A 667 35.37 4.56 -33.08
CA LYS A 667 36.80 4.27 -32.86
C LYS A 667 37.31 4.64 -31.45
N GLY A 668 36.59 5.49 -30.72
CA GLY A 668 36.91 5.87 -29.34
C GLY A 668 36.43 4.86 -28.30
N VAL A 669 35.49 3.98 -28.65
CA VAL A 669 34.85 3.03 -27.73
C VAL A 669 35.60 1.70 -27.70
N LEU A 670 35.75 1.16 -26.49
CA LEU A 670 36.42 -0.10 -26.22
C LEU A 670 35.46 -1.09 -25.52
N LEU A 671 35.11 -2.16 -26.23
CA LEU A 671 34.17 -3.17 -25.77
C LEU A 671 34.89 -4.26 -24.96
N PRO A 672 34.34 -4.69 -23.81
CA PRO A 672 34.93 -5.76 -23.00
C PRO A 672 34.76 -7.13 -23.68
N LEU A 673 35.80 -7.95 -23.61
CA LEU A 673 35.82 -9.34 -24.08
C LEU A 673 36.68 -10.16 -23.13
N LEU A 674 36.17 -11.30 -22.63
CA LEU A 674 36.96 -12.15 -21.76
C LEU A 674 37.82 -13.10 -22.59
N ARG A 675 39.07 -13.33 -22.18
CA ARG A 675 40.00 -14.26 -22.80
C ARG A 675 40.70 -15.11 -21.76
N ASN A 676 40.99 -16.38 -22.06
CA ASN A 676 41.80 -17.21 -21.15
C ASN A 676 43.30 -16.85 -21.21
N MET A 677 43.91 -16.66 -20.04
CA MET A 677 45.32 -16.30 -19.87
C MET A 677 46.26 -17.51 -19.94
N ASN A 678 45.79 -18.67 -19.48
CA ASN A 678 46.54 -19.91 -19.38
C ASN A 678 45.84 -21.02 -20.18
N ALA A 679 46.54 -22.12 -20.46
CA ALA A 679 45.87 -23.31 -20.97
C ALA A 679 44.93 -23.85 -19.88
N LEU A 680 43.74 -24.29 -20.27
CA LEU A 680 42.72 -24.82 -19.38
C LEU A 680 42.58 -26.33 -19.59
N HIS A 681 42.36 -27.05 -18.52
CA HIS A 681 42.20 -28.50 -18.47
C HIS A 681 40.81 -28.88 -17.97
N GLN A 682 40.44 -30.15 -18.19
CA GLN A 682 39.17 -30.68 -17.71
C GLN A 682 39.09 -30.55 -16.17
N GLY A 683 37.99 -29.99 -15.68
CA GLY A 683 37.74 -29.73 -14.26
C GLY A 683 38.08 -28.30 -13.81
N ASP A 684 38.80 -27.52 -14.63
CA ASP A 684 39.12 -26.13 -14.28
C ASP A 684 37.84 -25.26 -14.22
N THR A 685 37.78 -24.37 -13.23
CA THR A 685 36.73 -23.36 -13.11
C THR A 685 37.25 -22.00 -13.58
N LEU A 686 36.44 -21.24 -14.32
CA LEU A 686 36.85 -19.93 -14.83
C LEU A 686 36.76 -18.83 -13.77
N PHE A 687 37.87 -18.13 -13.57
CA PHE A 687 38.02 -17.02 -12.62
C PHE A 687 38.73 -15.82 -13.26
N MET A 688 38.29 -14.61 -12.91
CA MET A 688 38.88 -13.34 -13.33
C MET A 688 39.17 -12.45 -12.11
N GLN A 689 40.01 -11.43 -12.29
CA GLN A 689 40.26 -10.46 -11.23
C GLN A 689 38.97 -9.72 -10.86
N LYS A 690 38.65 -9.62 -9.57
CA LYS A 690 37.57 -8.77 -9.08
C LYS A 690 37.96 -7.31 -9.28
N GLN A 691 37.12 -6.52 -9.95
CA GLN A 691 37.35 -5.08 -10.09
C GLN A 691 37.20 -4.41 -8.71
N ASP A 692 38.27 -3.76 -8.24
CA ASP A 692 38.27 -3.08 -6.94
C ASP A 692 37.26 -1.92 -6.95
N LYS A 693 36.29 -2.00 -6.03
CA LYS A 693 35.48 -0.84 -5.64
C LYS A 693 36.37 -0.02 -4.72
N SER A 694 36.89 1.12 -5.16
CA SER A 694 37.53 2.07 -4.25
C SER A 694 36.48 2.61 -3.27
N VAL A 695 36.34 1.93 -2.14
CA VAL A 695 35.56 2.42 -1.00
C VAL A 695 36.46 3.39 -0.25
N ASN A 696 36.10 4.67 -0.26
CA ASN A 696 36.71 5.65 0.63
C ASN A 696 36.19 5.35 2.04
N VAL A 697 36.92 4.53 2.79
CA VAL A 697 36.58 4.19 4.17
C VAL A 697 37.01 5.35 5.06
N GLU A 698 36.06 5.95 5.77
CA GLU A 698 36.37 6.91 6.84
C GLU A 698 37.14 6.17 7.95
N PRO A 699 38.32 6.66 8.39
CA PRO A 699 39.08 5.98 9.42
C PRO A 699 38.33 6.02 10.76
N LEU A 700 38.28 4.86 11.42
CA LEU A 700 37.67 4.72 12.74
C LEU A 700 38.39 5.60 13.77
N LYS A 701 37.66 6.53 14.39
CA LYS A 701 38.13 7.25 15.58
C LYS A 701 37.93 6.35 16.80
N GLN A 702 38.99 6.17 17.58
CA GLN A 702 38.89 5.52 18.89
C GLN A 702 38.12 6.43 19.87
N ASP A 703 37.07 5.89 20.48
CA ASP A 703 36.40 6.51 21.63
C ASP A 703 37.32 6.40 22.85
N ILE A 704 38.12 7.44 23.11
CA ILE A 704 38.80 7.58 24.39
C ILE A 704 37.81 8.20 25.36
N THR A 705 37.08 7.35 26.10
CA THR A 705 36.34 7.80 27.27
C THR A 705 37.36 8.12 28.38
N PRO A 706 37.42 9.35 28.92
CA PRO A 706 38.35 9.65 30.00
C PRO A 706 37.98 8.85 31.27
N PRO A 707 38.96 8.31 32.01
CA PRO A 707 38.67 7.48 33.17
C PRO A 707 37.98 8.29 34.27
N ARG A 708 36.86 7.75 34.75
CA ARG A 708 36.13 8.21 35.95
C ARG A 708 37.12 8.36 37.12
N THR A 709 37.31 9.59 37.58
CA THR A 709 37.95 9.90 38.85
C THR A 709 37.17 9.25 39.99
N ARG A 710 37.76 8.21 40.61
CA ARG A 710 37.30 7.67 41.88
C ARG A 710 37.58 8.72 42.97
N HIS A 711 36.53 9.35 43.48
CA HIS A 711 36.61 10.05 44.76
C HIS A 711 36.91 9.03 45.87
N SER A 712 38.14 9.10 46.39
CA SER A 712 38.54 8.42 47.61
C SER A 712 37.92 9.14 48.80
N THR A 713 36.91 8.55 49.42
CA THR A 713 36.49 8.89 50.79
C THR A 713 37.50 8.31 51.76
N LYS A 714 38.40 9.16 52.28
CA LYS A 714 39.23 8.84 53.45
C LYS A 714 38.33 8.70 54.67
N ARG A 715 38.28 7.52 55.29
CA ARG A 715 37.99 7.40 56.74
C ARG A 715 39.31 7.65 57.49
N PRO A 716 39.30 8.37 58.62
CA PRO A 716 40.48 8.54 59.45
C PRO A 716 40.79 7.22 60.18
N LEU A 717 42.07 6.87 60.26
CA LEU A 717 42.59 6.00 61.31
C LEU A 717 42.73 6.87 62.56
N GLU A 718 41.92 6.60 63.58
CA GLU A 718 42.36 6.75 64.96
C GLU A 718 43.16 5.49 65.29
N ASP A 719 44.36 5.69 65.81
CA ASP A 719 44.92 4.85 66.86
C ASP A 719 46.03 5.65 67.51
N PRO A 720 45.92 5.95 68.81
CA PRO A 720 45.05 6.96 69.44
C PRO A 720 45.34 8.42 69.05
#